data_AF-A0A957NDC9-F1
#
_entry.id   AF-A0A957NDC9-F1
#
_cell.length_a   1.000
_cell.length_b   1.000
_cell.length_c   1.000
_cell.angle_alpha   90.00
_cell.angle_beta   90.00
_cell.angle_gamma   90.00
#
_symmetry.space_group_name_H-M   'P 1'
#
loop_
_entity.id
_entity.type
_entity.pdbx_description
1 polymer ?
#
loop_
_entity_poly.entity_id
_entity_poly.type
_entity_poly.pdbx_seq_one_letter_code
_entity_poly.pdbx_strand_id
1 'polypeptide(L)'
;MSRPDEIVERARALAQQGEQTEARQLLLQAIAQDGRNRAAWRLRATLAEDEWEARRAWERLLELDPTDEAARQALSVPEQTTTTVPPPPSTPLPRRPLPWRDLLLAVGQRLIVTLLILLALMIVSFLGLEMARGTPWRAALPEALTATAAYAAQIARGDLGVVSSQQAQLLPRPIAAVLRESLSKSMGLLGLSLLVATLLGLLLGTLAALRRHSAWSVVVLLSTLIGISVPSFFAAILLQRLVIRWGRMTDGPVPIPVGGFGWDAHIILPALVLLARPLAQIARVTFVALSDALEQEYVRTARSKGLRERVVLLRHVFRNGLIPILTTIGLSLRFSLSSLPVVELFFGWPGVGAALLDAIARRDDKLTVALLLSLGLLFILINSLLDFSYRRIDPRLRERSQRQLRQQGTLLGALRTFVQDLGSTLVNNPLARWLRRRGKPATDDPFRELLATGDRTAPTHAARYERERRRTWLRATLRNLPFVLGALLVVGLLLIFLFGPLVAPQSPYTRTLIAMVDGRVQAPPFKPGLDYPWGSDFLGRDMMSLVLAGAQQTLLLAGLVVAGRIAIGLLLGALAGWQQGSRLDRVILSLSEMVAAFPTLILAMLLVLALGIRAGLPPFVVALTLVGWGEVMQFVRSEIFALKPKPFIESAVAIGLHAPRIVVAHVLPNLLPSLIAIAALEMGAVLMLLGELGFVGIFIGGGISTDPDMATGVGLFYSDVPEWGALLSNIHGYTQAYPWMALYPAIAFFLAILAFNLFGEGLRRLVDDVGVNLTRLLNRYTLALALLLFLGWGWVRDNTGEAAVYRQQAARFDGARALADVERLTSPEMAGRAIGTAGADRAADYIAQRFEALGLQRAGEDSSYFQNKARSFQQLSAVPELRIDDGGPPLRYLIDFNETAGRLPIEGEGSGPARLLLFGDPSGGIPRFGIPPFLRSVDFGDEVLLVLSERDMQLAFWTPYRALLVVADDPAQLTHVRTLPGRDGSSPPILRISETTANRLLAAADLTVATARARQAALDPITWESVPLNVAVTARVAGTVQAQVPVRHVIGHLPGDSFLYDDKMIIVMAQYDSPPLNPAGDFSYANDNASGVAVMLELIRAIKESGYQPYKTMLFVAYSGEGLEGGEWVNPPEVKDFLQAKYGFAGNFEVESVIQLRGVGAGSGDHPTFDAGGSLRLSELFGTASRRMDSGAERVIEPLNVGMVGAEGGGIVRSQQDNVIQIQWAGSDEIATVDDEIELVSPDRLERVGEWVGHALMLMGRATDR
;
A
#
# COMPACT_ATOMS: atom_id res chain seq x y z
N MET A 1 60.31 -61.04 -46.91
CA MET A 1 59.52 -59.95 -46.31
C MET A 1 58.79 -59.27 -47.46
N SER A 2 57.46 -59.39 -47.52
CA SER A 2 56.61 -58.79 -48.56
C SER A 2 56.76 -57.27 -48.53
N ARG A 3 56.64 -56.60 -49.69
CA ARG A 3 56.76 -55.13 -49.74
C ARG A 3 55.58 -54.48 -49.01
N PRO A 4 55.76 -53.33 -48.34
CA PRO A 4 54.69 -52.65 -47.60
C PRO A 4 53.41 -52.44 -48.42
N ASP A 5 53.53 -52.13 -49.71
CA ASP A 5 52.38 -51.92 -50.60
C ASP A 5 51.57 -53.21 -50.88
N GLU A 6 52.23 -54.37 -50.95
CA GLU A 6 51.55 -55.67 -51.08
C GLU A 6 50.78 -56.02 -49.80
N ILE A 7 51.30 -55.63 -48.63
CA ILE A 7 50.64 -55.83 -47.34
C ILE A 7 49.38 -54.95 -47.27
N VAL A 8 49.44 -53.71 -47.78
CA VAL A 8 48.29 -52.79 -47.83
C VAL A 8 47.20 -53.28 -48.78
N GLU A 9 47.54 -53.80 -49.97
CA GLU A 9 46.56 -54.38 -50.89
C GLU A 9 45.92 -55.65 -50.32
N ARG A 10 46.71 -56.51 -49.67
CA ARG A 10 46.17 -57.70 -48.99
C ARG A 10 45.26 -57.33 -47.83
N ALA A 11 45.60 -56.30 -47.05
CA ALA A 11 44.73 -55.77 -46.01
C ALA A 11 43.43 -55.18 -46.60
N ARG A 12 43.48 -54.53 -47.77
CA ARG A 12 42.28 -54.03 -48.46
C ARG A 12 41.36 -55.16 -48.91
N ALA A 13 41.91 -56.24 -49.45
CA ALA A 13 41.14 -57.41 -49.85
C ALA A 13 40.44 -58.07 -48.65
N LEU A 14 41.15 -58.24 -47.53
CA LEU A 14 40.57 -58.79 -46.29
C LEU A 14 39.47 -57.88 -45.70
N ALA A 15 39.67 -56.57 -45.74
CA ALA A 15 38.65 -55.61 -45.31
C ALA A 15 37.37 -55.71 -46.16
N GLN A 16 37.49 -55.93 -47.47
CA GLN A 16 36.34 -56.13 -48.37
C GLN A 16 35.63 -57.47 -48.12
N GLN A 17 36.32 -58.47 -47.59
CA GLN A 17 35.75 -59.76 -47.19
C GLN A 17 35.11 -59.75 -45.78
N GLY A 18 35.14 -58.61 -45.09
CA GLY A 18 34.57 -58.46 -43.75
C GLY A 18 35.53 -58.80 -42.60
N GLU A 19 36.77 -59.22 -42.90
CA GLU A 19 37.79 -59.59 -41.91
C GLU A 19 38.60 -58.37 -41.42
N GLN A 20 37.91 -57.41 -40.80
CA GLN A 20 38.52 -56.11 -40.45
C GLN A 20 39.64 -56.21 -39.41
N THR A 21 39.59 -57.18 -38.50
CA THR A 21 40.61 -57.34 -37.44
C THR A 21 41.95 -57.80 -38.01
N GLU A 22 41.96 -58.75 -38.96
CA GLU A 22 43.19 -59.18 -39.65
C GLU A 22 43.73 -58.08 -40.57
N ALA A 23 42.85 -57.38 -41.29
CA ALA A 23 43.24 -56.25 -42.12
C ALA A 23 43.97 -55.16 -41.30
N ARG A 24 43.48 -54.84 -40.09
CA ARG A 24 44.14 -53.88 -39.19
C ARG A 24 45.50 -54.35 -38.68
N GLN A 25 45.66 -55.64 -38.37
CA GLN A 25 46.96 -56.18 -37.94
C GLN A 25 48.00 -56.10 -39.07
N LEU A 26 47.60 -56.42 -40.31
CA LEU A 26 48.47 -56.26 -41.47
C LEU A 26 48.81 -54.79 -41.74
N LEU A 27 47.86 -53.86 -41.57
CA LEU A 27 48.13 -52.42 -41.69
C LEU A 27 49.11 -51.92 -40.63
N LEU A 28 49.01 -52.40 -39.39
CA LEU A 28 49.99 -52.14 -38.33
C LEU A 28 51.38 -52.64 -38.72
N GLN A 29 51.46 -53.82 -39.33
CA GLN A 29 52.72 -54.39 -39.82
C GLN A 29 53.30 -53.59 -40.99
N ALA A 30 52.46 -53.16 -41.94
CA ALA A 30 52.87 -52.31 -43.06
C ALA A 30 53.38 -50.94 -42.58
N ILE A 31 52.69 -50.32 -41.63
CA ILE A 31 53.08 -49.04 -41.01
C ILE A 31 54.37 -49.19 -40.19
N ALA A 32 54.56 -50.31 -39.50
CA ALA A 32 55.78 -50.58 -38.77
C ALA A 32 56.99 -50.79 -39.71
N GLN A 33 56.78 -51.32 -40.91
CA GLN A 33 57.82 -51.49 -41.92
C GLN A 33 58.13 -50.20 -42.69
N ASP A 34 57.11 -49.41 -43.03
CA ASP A 34 57.28 -48.09 -43.62
C ASP A 34 56.23 -47.10 -43.07
N GLY A 35 56.66 -46.36 -42.05
CA GLY A 35 55.82 -45.37 -41.37
C GLY A 35 55.40 -44.19 -42.24
N ARG A 36 55.93 -44.05 -43.47
CA ARG A 36 55.54 -43.02 -44.43
C ARG A 36 54.54 -43.49 -45.49
N ASN A 37 54.12 -44.76 -45.45
CA ASN A 37 53.19 -45.31 -46.43
C ASN A 37 51.78 -44.69 -46.29
N ARG A 38 51.46 -43.74 -47.18
CA ARG A 38 50.20 -42.99 -47.17
C ARG A 38 48.98 -43.88 -47.37
N ALA A 39 49.08 -44.90 -48.22
CA ALA A 39 47.98 -45.82 -48.50
C ALA A 39 47.63 -46.66 -47.26
N ALA A 40 48.64 -47.08 -46.48
CA ALA A 40 48.44 -47.81 -45.22
C ALA A 40 47.73 -46.94 -44.18
N TRP A 41 48.16 -45.69 -43.99
CA TRP A 41 47.53 -44.76 -43.05
C TRP A 41 46.10 -44.39 -43.44
N ARG A 42 45.82 -44.20 -44.74
CA ARG A 42 44.47 -43.91 -45.24
C ARG A 42 43.51 -45.08 -45.06
N LEU A 43 43.95 -46.31 -45.37
CA LEU A 43 43.13 -47.50 -45.17
C LEU A 43 42.92 -47.80 -43.68
N ARG A 44 43.92 -47.53 -42.84
CA ARG A 44 43.77 -47.65 -41.38
C ARG A 44 42.78 -46.64 -40.80
N ALA A 45 42.79 -45.39 -41.28
CA ALA A 45 41.87 -44.36 -40.81
C ALA A 45 40.41 -44.68 -41.16
N THR A 46 40.16 -45.34 -42.30
CA THR A 46 38.81 -45.76 -42.72
C THR A 46 38.31 -47.02 -42.02
N LEU A 47 39.22 -47.89 -41.57
CA LEU A 47 38.88 -49.13 -40.88
C LEU A 47 38.90 -49.01 -39.35
N ALA A 48 39.18 -47.84 -38.77
CA ALA A 48 39.28 -47.66 -37.32
C ALA A 48 37.96 -47.97 -36.58
N GLU A 49 38.05 -48.53 -35.38
CA GLU A 49 36.89 -48.99 -34.60
C GLU A 49 36.26 -47.86 -33.76
N ASP A 50 37.06 -46.85 -33.40
CA ASP A 50 36.64 -45.68 -32.66
C ASP A 50 37.10 -44.37 -33.34
N GLU A 51 36.40 -43.27 -33.03
CA GLU A 51 36.66 -41.96 -33.62
C GLU A 51 38.08 -41.44 -33.30
N TRP A 52 38.64 -41.85 -32.17
CA TRP A 52 39.95 -41.39 -31.73
C TRP A 52 41.10 -42.01 -32.55
N GLU A 53 41.05 -43.31 -32.82
CA GLU A 53 42.01 -43.98 -33.70
C GLU A 53 41.88 -43.49 -35.14
N ALA A 54 40.64 -43.29 -35.63
CA ALA A 54 40.37 -42.73 -36.94
C ALA A 54 41.02 -41.35 -37.09
N ARG A 55 40.78 -40.46 -36.11
CA ARG A 55 41.29 -39.08 -36.11
C ARG A 55 42.81 -39.02 -36.06
N ARG A 56 43.46 -39.81 -35.20
CA ARG A 56 44.94 -39.88 -35.17
C ARG A 56 45.54 -40.35 -36.48
N ALA A 57 44.91 -41.34 -37.14
CA ALA A 57 45.38 -41.83 -38.42
C ALA A 57 45.19 -40.78 -39.53
N TRP A 58 44.09 -40.02 -39.52
CA TRP A 58 43.86 -38.89 -40.42
C TRP A 58 44.84 -37.72 -40.17
N GLU A 59 45.10 -37.35 -38.93
CA GLU A 59 46.09 -36.32 -38.56
C GLU A 59 47.49 -36.72 -39.02
N ARG A 60 47.88 -37.98 -38.79
CA ARG A 60 49.18 -38.49 -39.22
C ARG A 60 49.32 -38.57 -40.75
N LEU A 61 48.22 -38.86 -41.46
CA LEU A 61 48.19 -38.81 -42.93
C LEU A 61 48.38 -37.37 -43.43
N LEU A 62 47.76 -36.38 -42.78
CA LEU A 62 47.86 -34.96 -43.16
C LEU A 62 49.25 -34.37 -42.88
N GLU A 63 49.95 -34.86 -41.85
CA GLU A 63 51.36 -34.54 -41.60
C GLU A 63 52.30 -35.10 -42.70
N LEU A 64 51.95 -36.24 -43.28
CA LEU A 64 52.73 -36.90 -44.34
C LEU A 64 52.36 -36.40 -45.76
N ASP A 65 51.12 -35.95 -45.95
CA ASP A 65 50.58 -35.36 -47.18
C ASP A 65 49.63 -34.20 -46.85
N PRO A 66 50.14 -32.96 -46.81
CA PRO A 66 49.34 -31.78 -46.49
C PRO A 66 48.23 -31.49 -47.53
N THR A 67 48.28 -32.12 -48.71
CA THR A 67 47.36 -31.88 -49.82
C THR A 67 46.20 -32.88 -49.90
N ASP A 68 46.13 -33.86 -49.00
CA ASP A 68 45.09 -34.89 -48.99
C ASP A 68 43.71 -34.31 -48.61
N GLU A 69 42.84 -34.16 -49.62
CA GLU A 69 41.52 -33.52 -49.49
C GLU A 69 40.54 -34.35 -48.65
N ALA A 70 40.64 -35.68 -48.68
CA ALA A 70 39.81 -36.58 -47.88
C ALA A 70 40.17 -36.49 -46.39
N ALA A 71 41.46 -36.35 -46.06
CA ALA A 71 41.91 -36.14 -44.69
C ALA A 71 41.46 -34.77 -44.16
N ARG A 72 41.48 -33.71 -44.99
CA ARG A 72 40.96 -32.38 -44.64
C ARG A 72 39.44 -32.38 -44.46
N GLN A 73 38.69 -33.14 -45.27
CA GLN A 73 37.25 -33.29 -45.07
C GLN A 73 36.93 -34.08 -43.80
N ALA A 74 37.61 -35.20 -43.55
CA ALA A 74 37.41 -36.01 -42.35
C ALA A 74 37.70 -35.26 -41.05
N LEU A 75 38.69 -34.35 -41.05
CA LEU A 75 39.03 -33.50 -39.90
C LEU A 75 38.28 -32.16 -39.83
N SER A 76 37.50 -31.79 -40.85
CA SER A 76 36.72 -30.54 -40.88
C SER A 76 35.25 -30.71 -40.46
N VAL A 77 34.81 -31.94 -40.15
CA VAL A 77 33.50 -32.18 -39.55
C VAL A 77 33.44 -31.52 -38.16
N PRO A 78 32.49 -30.61 -37.89
CA PRO A 78 32.42 -29.91 -36.62
C PRO A 78 32.03 -30.88 -35.50
N GLU A 79 32.78 -30.85 -34.39
CA GLU A 79 32.52 -31.58 -33.16
C GLU A 79 31.02 -31.55 -32.79
N GLN A 80 30.37 -32.70 -32.87
CA GLN A 80 29.25 -32.95 -31.97
C GLN A 80 29.82 -32.93 -30.55
N THR A 81 29.23 -32.08 -29.73
CA THR A 81 29.74 -31.64 -28.43
C THR A 81 29.64 -32.78 -27.40
N THR A 82 30.58 -33.73 -27.43
CA THR A 82 30.92 -34.51 -26.24
C THR A 82 31.78 -33.61 -25.35
N THR A 83 31.20 -33.23 -24.22
CA THR A 83 31.77 -32.33 -23.22
C THR A 83 32.88 -33.04 -22.42
N THR A 84 34.03 -33.32 -23.04
CA THR A 84 35.24 -33.55 -22.26
C THR A 84 35.92 -32.21 -22.01
N VAL A 85 35.66 -31.66 -20.82
CA VAL A 85 36.38 -30.51 -20.27
C VAL A 85 37.89 -30.81 -20.32
N PRO A 86 38.73 -29.97 -20.96
CA PRO A 86 40.18 -30.18 -20.90
C PRO A 86 40.64 -30.09 -19.44
N PRO A 87 41.63 -30.88 -19.00
CA PRO A 87 42.17 -30.71 -17.66
C PRO A 87 42.65 -29.26 -17.50
N PRO A 88 42.43 -28.63 -16.33
CA PRO A 88 42.83 -27.24 -16.14
C PRO A 88 44.33 -27.10 -16.44
N PRO A 89 44.75 -25.98 -17.05
CA PRO A 89 46.17 -25.75 -17.30
C PRO A 89 46.94 -25.93 -15.98
N SER A 90 47.97 -26.77 -16.01
CA SER A 90 48.81 -27.11 -14.86
C SER A 90 49.69 -25.94 -14.39
N THR A 91 49.63 -24.81 -15.09
CA THR A 91 50.33 -23.58 -14.75
C THR A 91 49.36 -22.57 -14.12
N PRO A 92 49.51 -22.21 -12.83
CA PRO A 92 48.78 -21.08 -12.28
C PRO A 92 49.19 -19.82 -13.06
N LEU A 93 48.24 -19.21 -13.76
CA LEU A 93 48.46 -17.91 -14.40
C LEU A 93 49.00 -16.92 -13.36
N PRO A 94 50.00 -16.09 -13.71
CA PRO A 94 50.64 -15.20 -12.76
C PRO A 94 49.59 -14.25 -12.14
N ARG A 95 49.61 -14.19 -10.81
CA ARG A 95 48.81 -13.26 -9.99
C ARG A 95 49.26 -11.81 -10.24
N ARG A 96 48.98 -11.24 -11.41
CA ARG A 96 49.19 -9.80 -11.62
C ARG A 96 48.05 -9.04 -10.92
N PRO A 97 48.35 -8.05 -10.05
CA PRO A 97 47.32 -7.15 -9.54
C PRO A 97 46.67 -6.41 -10.72
N LEU A 98 45.39 -6.07 -10.57
CA LEU A 98 44.66 -5.26 -11.55
C LEU A 98 45.46 -3.97 -11.82
N PRO A 99 45.64 -3.55 -13.08
CA PRO A 99 46.15 -2.21 -13.36
C PRO A 99 45.26 -1.20 -12.63
N TRP A 100 45.85 -0.22 -11.94
CA TRP A 100 45.08 0.80 -11.20
C TRP A 100 44.01 1.49 -12.06
N ARG A 101 44.23 1.58 -13.38
CA ARG A 101 43.25 2.08 -14.37
C ARG A 101 41.96 1.26 -14.44
N ASP A 102 42.05 -0.07 -14.49
CA ASP A 102 40.88 -0.96 -14.57
C ASP A 102 40.10 -0.95 -13.24
N LEU A 103 40.82 -0.80 -12.13
CA LEU A 103 40.23 -0.64 -10.80
C LEU A 103 39.48 0.69 -10.69
N LEU A 104 40.08 1.79 -11.15
CA LEU A 104 39.45 3.12 -11.19
C LEU A 104 38.21 3.15 -12.09
N LEU A 105 38.26 2.50 -13.26
CA LEU A 105 37.09 2.39 -14.15
C LEU A 105 35.95 1.59 -13.52
N ALA A 106 36.24 0.46 -12.87
CA ALA A 106 35.22 -0.34 -12.19
C ALA A 106 34.60 0.39 -10.99
N VAL A 107 35.42 1.14 -10.23
CA VAL A 107 34.93 2.00 -9.14
C VAL A 107 34.07 3.14 -9.70
N GLY A 108 34.51 3.81 -10.77
CA GLY A 108 33.76 4.87 -11.44
C GLY A 108 32.40 4.40 -11.97
N GLN A 109 32.34 3.23 -12.60
CA GLN A 109 31.07 2.63 -13.04
C GLN A 109 30.11 2.37 -11.87
N ARG A 110 30.61 1.85 -10.75
CA ARG A 110 29.80 1.62 -9.55
C ARG A 110 29.28 2.92 -8.94
N LEU A 111 30.11 3.96 -8.91
CA LEU A 111 29.68 5.28 -8.43
C LEU A 111 28.57 5.86 -9.30
N ILE A 112 28.65 5.73 -10.62
CA ILE A 112 27.59 6.19 -11.54
C ILE A 112 26.30 5.42 -11.31
N VAL A 113 26.35 4.08 -11.23
CA VAL A 113 25.16 3.27 -10.94
C VAL A 113 24.56 3.63 -9.58
N THR A 114 25.41 3.86 -8.58
CA THR A 114 24.98 4.31 -7.24
C THR A 114 24.27 5.65 -7.32
N LEU A 115 24.82 6.63 -8.04
CA LEU A 115 24.21 7.94 -8.23
C LEU A 115 22.87 7.85 -8.96
N LEU A 116 22.75 6.98 -9.98
CA LEU A 116 21.49 6.75 -10.70
C LEU A 116 20.43 6.12 -9.79
N ILE A 117 20.80 5.17 -8.92
CA ILE A 117 19.89 4.58 -7.95
C ILE A 117 19.43 5.63 -6.94
N LEU A 118 20.33 6.46 -6.42
CA LEU A 118 19.99 7.54 -5.48
C LEU A 118 19.08 8.60 -6.14
N LEU A 119 19.33 8.94 -7.41
CA LEU A 119 18.46 9.84 -8.16
C LEU A 119 17.06 9.24 -8.37
N ALA A 120 16.99 7.97 -8.75
CA ALA A 120 15.71 7.26 -8.87
C ALA A 120 14.97 7.19 -7.52
N LEU A 121 15.72 6.97 -6.42
CA LEU A 121 15.19 6.98 -5.06
C LEU A 121 14.54 8.32 -4.74
N MET A 122 15.21 9.42 -5.05
CA MET A 122 14.70 10.77 -4.85
C MET A 122 13.43 11.05 -5.67
N ILE A 123 13.44 10.71 -6.97
CA ILE A 123 12.27 10.89 -7.86
C ILE A 123 11.07 10.11 -7.34
N VAL A 124 11.25 8.82 -7.03
CA VAL A 124 10.16 7.97 -6.53
C VAL A 124 9.65 8.46 -5.16
N SER A 125 10.54 8.97 -4.31
CA SER A 125 10.16 9.48 -3.00
C SER A 125 9.34 10.76 -3.11
N PHE A 126 9.80 11.76 -3.87
CA PHE A 126 9.04 12.99 -4.10
C PHE A 126 7.73 12.72 -4.84
N LEU A 127 7.75 11.86 -5.86
CA LEU A 127 6.53 11.45 -6.57
C LEU A 127 5.53 10.80 -5.64
N GLY A 128 6.00 9.88 -4.78
CA GLY A 128 5.16 9.21 -3.80
C GLY A 128 4.56 10.18 -2.78
N LEU A 129 5.35 11.15 -2.31
CA LEU A 129 4.91 12.18 -1.36
C LEU A 129 3.90 13.15 -1.99
N GLU A 130 4.11 13.62 -3.23
CA GLU A 130 3.14 14.49 -3.91
C GLU A 130 1.85 13.76 -4.23
N MET A 131 1.94 12.52 -4.72
CA MET A 131 0.75 11.70 -4.95
C MET A 131 -0.01 11.40 -3.66
N ALA A 132 0.70 11.23 -2.53
CA ALA A 132 0.07 11.03 -1.22
C ALA A 132 -0.72 12.26 -0.74
N ARG A 133 -0.50 13.44 -1.34
CA ARG A 133 -1.29 14.66 -1.10
C ARG A 133 -2.56 14.74 -1.94
N GLY A 134 -2.81 13.74 -2.79
CA GLY A 134 -3.97 13.69 -3.69
C GLY A 134 -3.67 14.19 -5.10
N THR A 135 -2.44 14.63 -5.39
CA THR A 135 -2.05 15.09 -6.73
C THR A 135 -2.00 13.91 -7.71
N PRO A 136 -2.74 13.95 -8.84
CA PRO A 136 -2.69 12.87 -9.84
C PRO A 136 -1.27 12.69 -10.38
N TRP A 137 -0.87 11.45 -10.69
CA TRP A 137 0.51 11.13 -11.12
C TRP A 137 1.02 11.97 -12.30
N ARG A 138 0.12 12.42 -13.19
CA ARG A 138 0.46 13.25 -14.36
C ARG A 138 0.90 14.67 -13.97
N ALA A 139 0.32 15.24 -12.90
CA ALA A 139 0.69 16.54 -12.35
C ALA A 139 1.84 16.39 -11.34
N ALA A 140 1.82 15.33 -10.53
CA ALA A 140 2.85 15.06 -9.53
C ALA A 140 4.22 14.73 -10.15
N LEU A 141 4.28 14.13 -11.34
CA LEU A 141 5.56 13.75 -11.96
C LEU A 141 6.44 14.96 -12.32
N PRO A 142 5.95 15.99 -13.03
CA PRO A 142 6.69 17.23 -13.22
C PRO A 142 7.17 17.86 -11.91
N GLU A 143 6.30 17.97 -10.90
CA GLU A 143 6.63 18.54 -9.59
C GLU A 143 7.70 17.73 -8.84
N ALA A 144 7.60 16.40 -8.88
CA ALA A 144 8.59 15.52 -8.30
C ALA A 144 9.95 15.67 -8.99
N LEU A 145 9.98 15.83 -10.31
CA LEU A 145 11.21 16.05 -11.07
C LEU A 145 11.84 17.41 -10.76
N THR A 146 11.05 18.47 -10.61
CA THR A 146 11.56 19.80 -10.23
C THR A 146 12.06 19.81 -8.78
N ALA A 147 11.31 19.21 -7.83
CA ALA A 147 11.73 19.06 -6.44
C ALA A 147 13.03 18.23 -6.33
N THR A 148 13.12 17.13 -7.09
CA THR A 148 14.33 16.31 -7.23
C THR A 148 15.51 17.15 -7.72
N ALA A 149 15.33 17.93 -8.79
CA ALA A 149 16.41 18.75 -9.34
C ALA A 149 16.87 19.84 -8.36
N ALA A 150 15.93 20.51 -7.69
CA ALA A 150 16.21 21.52 -6.68
C ALA A 150 16.97 20.94 -5.48
N TYR A 151 16.52 19.80 -4.96
CA TYR A 151 17.14 19.15 -3.82
C TYR A 151 18.51 18.55 -4.18
N ALA A 152 18.67 17.97 -5.37
CA ALA A 152 19.97 17.52 -5.89
C ALA A 152 20.99 18.68 -5.95
N ALA A 153 20.57 19.84 -6.46
CA ALA A 153 21.40 21.04 -6.52
C ALA A 153 21.74 21.59 -5.13
N GLN A 154 20.85 21.41 -4.15
CA GLN A 154 21.11 21.75 -2.75
C GLN A 154 22.17 20.82 -2.14
N ILE A 155 22.00 19.51 -2.27
CA ILE A 155 22.96 18.49 -1.79
C ILE A 155 24.34 18.69 -2.43
N ALA A 156 24.40 19.02 -3.73
CA ALA A 156 25.65 19.28 -4.43
C ALA A 156 26.45 20.46 -3.86
N ARG A 157 25.78 21.41 -3.17
CA ARG A 157 26.40 22.54 -2.45
C ARG A 157 26.82 22.16 -1.01
N GLY A 158 26.59 20.92 -0.58
CA GLY A 158 26.89 20.46 0.77
C GLY A 158 25.82 20.82 1.81
N ASP A 159 24.66 21.30 1.37
CA ASP A 159 23.54 21.63 2.24
C ASP A 159 22.42 20.57 2.11
N LEU A 160 22.09 19.92 3.23
CA LEU A 160 20.98 18.95 3.30
C LEU A 160 19.64 19.64 3.64
N GLY A 161 19.65 20.93 3.94
CA GLY A 161 18.50 21.67 4.43
C GLY A 161 18.31 21.58 5.94
N VAL A 162 17.23 22.20 6.39
CA VAL A 162 16.77 22.22 7.78
C VAL A 162 15.44 21.48 7.89
N VAL A 163 15.18 20.90 9.06
CA VAL A 163 13.91 20.23 9.36
C VAL A 163 12.80 21.28 9.29
N SER A 164 11.73 20.92 8.58
CA SER A 164 10.54 21.75 8.43
C SER A 164 9.76 21.70 9.74
N SER A 165 9.93 22.69 10.62
CA SER A 165 9.29 22.71 11.93
C SER A 165 7.81 23.11 11.82
N GLN A 166 6.92 22.14 11.65
CA GLN A 166 5.47 22.35 11.77
C GLN A 166 5.03 22.73 13.21
N GLN A 167 5.87 22.50 14.23
CA GLN A 167 5.61 22.93 15.61
C GLN A 167 6.47 24.16 15.96
N ALA A 168 5.81 25.29 16.21
CA ALA A 168 6.37 26.61 16.50
C ALA A 168 7.28 26.71 17.75
N GLN A 169 7.65 25.59 18.39
CA GLN A 169 8.44 25.54 19.63
C GLN A 169 9.83 24.91 19.47
N LEU A 170 10.19 24.43 18.28
CA LEU A 170 11.51 23.82 18.04
C LEU A 170 12.36 24.72 17.14
N LEU A 171 13.56 25.08 17.61
CA LEU A 171 14.58 25.75 16.81
C LEU A 171 14.83 24.96 15.51
N PRO A 172 15.03 25.62 14.35
CA PRO A 172 15.36 24.94 13.12
C PRO A 172 16.61 24.09 13.31
N ARG A 173 16.46 22.76 13.25
CA ARG A 173 17.58 21.82 13.37
C ARG A 173 18.08 21.46 11.97
N PRO A 174 19.40 21.53 11.70
CA PRO A 174 19.95 21.05 10.44
C PRO A 174 19.66 19.56 10.22
N ILE A 175 19.22 19.19 9.01
CA ILE A 175 18.94 17.78 8.65
C ILE A 175 20.20 16.92 8.87
N ALA A 176 21.38 17.47 8.59
CA ALA A 176 22.65 16.78 8.83
C ALA A 176 22.88 16.36 10.29
N ALA A 177 22.39 17.15 11.25
CA ALA A 177 22.51 16.84 12.67
C ALA A 177 21.56 15.70 13.07
N VAL A 178 20.30 15.79 12.62
CA VAL A 178 19.29 14.74 12.83
C VAL A 178 19.75 13.42 12.20
N LEU A 179 20.29 13.49 10.99
CA LEU A 179 20.78 12.32 10.25
C LEU A 179 21.96 11.66 10.97
N ARG A 180 22.95 12.44 11.41
CA ARG A 180 24.11 11.92 12.14
C ARG A 180 23.69 11.21 13.43
N GLU A 181 22.81 11.84 14.19
CA GLU A 181 22.33 11.30 15.46
C GLU A 181 21.55 9.99 15.25
N SER A 182 20.53 10.02 14.41
CA SER A 182 19.68 8.87 14.11
C SER A 182 20.45 7.72 13.46
N LEU A 183 21.30 8.00 12.46
CA LEU A 183 22.10 6.98 11.77
C LEU A 183 23.07 6.27 12.70
N SER A 184 23.73 6.98 13.60
CA SER A 184 24.65 6.36 14.55
C SER A 184 23.96 5.36 15.47
N LYS A 185 22.76 5.69 15.94
CA LYS A 185 21.94 4.86 16.83
C LYS A 185 21.39 3.63 16.09
N SER A 186 20.86 3.82 14.88
CA SER A 186 20.41 2.72 14.02
C SER A 186 21.54 1.77 13.65
N MET A 187 22.69 2.30 13.23
CA MET A 187 23.84 1.48 12.83
C MET A 187 24.39 0.66 13.99
N GLY A 188 24.44 1.21 15.21
CA GLY A 188 24.89 0.46 16.38
C GLY A 188 23.94 -0.68 16.74
N LEU A 189 22.62 -0.41 16.74
CA LEU A 189 21.61 -1.44 16.98
C LEU A 189 21.65 -2.56 15.92
N LEU A 190 21.66 -2.17 14.64
CA LEU A 190 21.71 -3.10 13.50
C LEU A 190 23.01 -3.92 13.50
N GLY A 191 24.15 -3.26 13.70
CA GLY A 191 25.46 -3.87 13.70
C GLY A 191 25.63 -4.89 14.82
N LEU A 192 25.21 -4.55 16.05
CA LEU A 192 25.24 -5.47 17.19
C LEU A 192 24.33 -6.68 16.93
N SER A 193 23.11 -6.45 16.45
CA SER A 193 22.14 -7.51 16.17
C SER A 193 22.65 -8.49 15.12
N LEU A 194 23.21 -7.99 14.01
CA LEU A 194 23.76 -8.83 12.95
C LEU A 194 25.03 -9.56 13.36
N LEU A 195 25.90 -8.93 14.17
CA LEU A 195 27.09 -9.57 14.70
C LEU A 195 26.70 -10.78 15.57
N VAL A 196 25.80 -10.57 16.54
CA VAL A 196 25.33 -11.63 17.44
C VAL A 196 24.59 -12.72 16.66
N ALA A 197 23.70 -12.34 15.72
CA ALA A 197 23.02 -13.29 14.84
C ALA A 197 23.99 -14.14 14.02
N THR A 198 25.06 -13.54 13.50
CA THR A 198 26.06 -14.25 12.70
C THR A 198 26.83 -15.24 13.56
N LEU A 199 27.29 -14.81 14.74
CA LEU A 199 28.04 -15.69 15.65
C LEU A 199 27.20 -16.87 16.13
N LEU A 200 25.99 -16.60 16.61
CA LEU A 200 25.08 -17.65 17.10
C LEU A 200 24.52 -18.50 15.97
N GLY A 201 24.19 -17.91 14.82
CA GLY A 201 23.69 -18.61 13.65
C GLY A 201 24.74 -19.60 13.10
N LEU A 202 25.99 -19.15 12.94
CA LEU A 202 27.09 -20.03 12.55
C LEU A 202 27.29 -21.16 13.57
N LEU A 203 27.25 -20.85 14.86
CA LEU A 203 27.38 -21.85 15.93
C LEU A 203 26.27 -22.90 15.87
N LEU A 204 25.01 -22.49 15.82
CA LEU A 204 23.87 -23.40 15.81
C LEU A 204 23.81 -24.22 14.51
N GLY A 205 24.05 -23.59 13.36
CA GLY A 205 24.06 -24.27 12.06
C GLY A 205 25.18 -25.29 11.93
N THR A 206 26.37 -24.99 12.44
CA THR A 206 27.50 -25.93 12.45
C THR A 206 27.25 -27.11 13.37
N LEU A 207 26.72 -26.87 14.58
CA LEU A 207 26.35 -27.94 15.51
C LEU A 207 25.28 -28.86 14.91
N ALA A 208 24.30 -28.30 14.20
CA ALA A 208 23.28 -29.08 13.49
C ALA A 208 23.88 -29.90 12.33
N ALA A 209 24.81 -29.34 11.56
CA ALA A 209 25.43 -30.01 10.41
C ALA A 209 26.30 -31.19 10.86
N LEU A 210 27.06 -31.02 11.95
CA LEU A 210 27.88 -32.06 12.55
C LEU A 210 27.02 -33.21 13.14
N ARG A 211 25.77 -32.93 13.52
CA ARG A 211 24.80 -33.91 14.06
C ARG A 211 23.59 -34.13 13.13
N ARG A 212 23.78 -34.06 11.81
CA ARG A 212 22.70 -34.06 10.81
C ARG A 212 21.70 -35.23 10.89
N HIS A 213 22.12 -36.40 11.37
CA HIS A 213 21.27 -37.58 11.52
C HIS A 213 20.58 -37.70 12.90
N SER A 214 20.76 -36.71 13.78
CA SER A 214 20.15 -36.67 15.12
C SER A 214 18.82 -35.91 15.12
N ALA A 215 17.94 -36.20 16.07
CA ALA A 215 16.74 -35.39 16.34
C ALA A 215 17.07 -33.90 16.55
N TRP A 216 18.30 -33.58 17.00
CA TRP A 216 18.78 -32.21 17.15
C TRP A 216 18.75 -31.40 15.84
N SER A 217 19.05 -32.02 14.70
CA SER A 217 19.01 -31.32 13.40
C SER A 217 17.59 -30.94 13.01
N VAL A 218 16.60 -31.80 13.32
CA VAL A 218 15.17 -31.54 13.09
C VAL A 218 14.68 -30.40 13.99
N VAL A 219 15.05 -30.41 15.27
CA VAL A 219 14.69 -29.33 16.21
C VAL A 219 15.27 -27.99 15.76
N VAL A 220 16.56 -27.94 15.40
CA VAL A 220 17.18 -26.71 14.89
C VAL A 220 16.44 -26.23 13.65
N LEU A 221 16.15 -27.13 12.70
CA LEU A 221 15.48 -26.74 11.47
C LEU A 221 14.04 -26.24 11.69
N LEU A 222 13.25 -26.88 12.56
CA LEU A 222 11.91 -26.41 12.93
C LEU A 222 11.98 -25.07 13.67
N SER A 223 12.93 -24.90 14.60
CA SER A 223 13.13 -23.63 15.31
C SER A 223 13.51 -22.49 14.35
N THR A 224 14.28 -22.76 13.30
CA THR A 224 14.60 -21.75 12.28
C THR A 224 13.38 -21.36 11.45
N LEU A 225 12.49 -22.29 11.15
CA LEU A 225 11.24 -22.00 10.45
C LEU A 225 10.29 -21.15 11.32
N ILE A 226 10.19 -21.49 12.61
CA ILE A 226 9.45 -20.67 13.58
C ILE A 226 10.06 -19.27 13.65
N GLY A 227 11.38 -19.16 13.85
CA GLY A 227 12.07 -17.87 13.98
C GLY A 227 11.97 -16.98 12.73
N ILE A 228 11.92 -17.56 11.52
CA ILE A 228 11.68 -16.81 10.28
C ILE A 228 10.21 -16.35 10.16
N SER A 229 9.29 -17.05 10.82
CA SER A 229 7.84 -16.80 10.74
C SER A 229 7.31 -15.83 11.80
N VAL A 230 8.11 -15.48 12.81
CA VAL A 230 7.72 -14.51 13.87
C VAL A 230 7.94 -13.08 13.36
N PRO A 231 6.87 -12.26 13.22
CA PRO A 231 7.02 -10.84 12.92
C PRO A 231 7.79 -10.09 14.02
N SER A 232 8.54 -9.05 13.64
CA SER A 232 9.36 -8.26 14.57
C SER A 232 8.52 -7.61 15.68
N PHE A 233 7.39 -6.99 15.33
CA PHE A 233 6.46 -6.39 16.30
C PHE A 233 5.90 -7.45 17.27
N PHE A 234 5.60 -8.67 16.78
CA PHE A 234 5.07 -9.74 17.63
C PHE A 234 6.14 -10.25 18.60
N ALA A 235 7.38 -10.44 18.12
CA ALA A 235 8.51 -10.76 18.99
C ALA A 235 8.71 -9.67 20.06
N ALA A 236 8.58 -8.40 19.68
CA ALA A 236 8.70 -7.28 20.61
C ALA A 236 7.63 -7.33 21.71
N ILE A 237 6.36 -7.55 21.34
CA ILE A 237 5.24 -7.73 22.29
C ILE A 237 5.50 -8.91 23.24
N LEU A 238 5.90 -10.06 22.72
CA LEU A 238 6.16 -11.25 23.53
C LEU A 238 7.31 -11.05 24.52
N LEU A 239 8.44 -10.49 24.06
CA LEU A 239 9.60 -10.25 24.91
C LEU A 239 9.31 -9.20 25.98
N GLN A 240 8.64 -8.10 25.62
CA GLN A 240 8.23 -7.07 26.58
C GLN A 240 7.31 -7.66 27.65
N ARG A 241 6.32 -8.46 27.25
CA ARG A 241 5.38 -9.11 28.19
C ARG A 241 6.05 -10.16 29.06
N LEU A 242 7.00 -10.92 28.52
CA LEU A 242 7.79 -11.88 29.28
C LEU A 242 8.59 -11.20 30.38
N VAL A 243 9.26 -10.09 30.07
CA VAL A 243 10.06 -9.30 31.02
C VAL A 243 9.18 -8.67 32.10
N ILE A 244 8.05 -8.07 31.72
CA ILE A 244 7.09 -7.51 32.69
C ILE A 244 6.52 -8.61 33.61
N ARG A 245 6.15 -9.76 33.04
CA ARG A 245 5.61 -10.90 33.79
C ARG A 245 6.66 -11.48 34.74
N TRP A 246 7.92 -11.58 34.31
CA TRP A 246 9.02 -12.01 35.16
C TRP A 246 9.17 -11.07 36.36
N GLY A 247 9.25 -9.76 36.14
CA GLY A 247 9.39 -8.78 37.23
C GLY A 247 8.27 -8.90 38.27
N ARG A 248 7.03 -9.09 37.82
CA ARG A 248 5.86 -9.33 38.68
C ARG A 248 5.93 -10.67 39.44
N MET A 249 6.53 -11.72 38.86
CA MET A 249 6.66 -13.03 39.53
C MET A 249 7.75 -13.03 40.61
N THR A 250 8.77 -12.18 40.47
CA THR A 250 9.90 -12.12 41.40
C THR A 250 9.78 -11.01 42.46
N ASP A 251 8.64 -10.31 42.52
CA ASP A 251 8.40 -9.12 43.38
C ASP A 251 9.56 -8.11 43.36
N GLY A 252 10.27 -8.04 42.23
CA GLY A 252 11.52 -7.31 42.08
C GLY A 252 11.45 -6.27 40.96
N PRO A 253 12.42 -5.34 40.89
CA PRO A 253 12.51 -4.40 39.78
C PRO A 253 12.64 -5.17 38.46
N VAL A 254 12.02 -4.65 37.40
CA VAL A 254 12.13 -5.22 36.06
C VAL A 254 13.61 -5.19 35.65
N PRO A 255 14.26 -6.34 35.38
CA PRO A 255 15.72 -6.40 35.24
C PRO A 255 16.23 -5.78 33.94
N ILE A 256 15.35 -5.60 32.95
CA ILE A 256 15.67 -5.07 31.63
C ILE A 256 14.63 -3.99 31.27
N PRO A 257 15.05 -2.78 30.87
CA PRO A 257 14.15 -1.74 30.41
C PRO A 257 13.27 -2.22 29.24
N VAL A 258 11.98 -1.87 29.29
CA VAL A 258 10.95 -2.34 28.33
C VAL A 258 10.82 -1.43 27.10
N GLY A 259 11.56 -0.33 27.06
CA GLY A 259 11.58 0.70 26.02
C GLY A 259 12.47 1.87 26.43
N GLY A 260 12.67 2.83 25.53
CA GLY A 260 13.57 3.97 25.67
C GLY A 260 14.92 3.79 24.97
N PHE A 261 15.77 4.80 25.10
CA PHE A 261 17.11 4.81 24.51
C PHE A 261 18.21 4.69 25.57
N GLY A 262 19.17 3.81 25.32
CA GLY A 262 20.40 3.68 26.09
C GLY A 262 21.35 2.65 25.47
N TRP A 263 22.66 2.90 25.56
CA TRP A 263 23.71 1.93 25.14
C TRP A 263 24.00 0.86 26.20
N ASP A 264 23.14 0.75 27.20
CA ASP A 264 23.18 -0.13 28.37
C ASP A 264 22.16 -1.28 28.20
N ALA A 265 21.39 -1.62 29.25
CA ALA A 265 20.37 -2.66 29.17
C ALA A 265 19.24 -2.35 28.17
N HIS A 266 19.03 -1.07 27.80
CA HIS A 266 17.98 -0.66 26.85
C HIS A 266 18.18 -1.24 25.44
N ILE A 267 19.41 -1.58 25.03
CA ILE A 267 19.68 -2.15 23.70
C ILE A 267 19.27 -3.63 23.61
N ILE A 268 19.11 -4.33 24.73
CA ILE A 268 18.97 -5.80 24.76
C ILE A 268 17.69 -6.24 24.07
N LEU A 269 16.52 -5.68 24.43
CA LEU A 269 15.24 -6.09 23.84
C LEU A 269 15.15 -5.74 22.34
N PRO A 270 15.45 -4.49 21.90
CA PRO A 270 15.49 -4.16 20.47
C PRO A 270 16.43 -5.07 19.68
N ALA A 271 17.62 -5.36 20.22
CA ALA A 271 18.60 -6.20 19.53
C ALA A 271 18.15 -7.66 19.43
N LEU A 272 17.54 -8.22 20.48
CA LEU A 272 16.99 -9.58 20.48
C LEU A 272 15.88 -9.76 19.42
N VAL A 273 15.01 -8.76 19.29
CA VAL A 273 13.97 -8.76 18.25
C VAL A 273 14.61 -8.71 16.86
N LEU A 274 15.53 -7.76 16.64
CA LEU A 274 16.12 -7.52 15.33
C LEU A 274 17.04 -8.67 14.87
N LEU A 275 17.67 -9.41 15.80
CA LEU A 275 18.56 -10.54 15.49
C LEU A 275 17.84 -11.87 15.24
N ALA A 276 16.59 -12.03 15.68
CA ALA A 276 15.88 -13.32 15.68
C ALA A 276 15.80 -13.95 14.28
N ARG A 277 15.36 -13.18 13.28
CA ARG A 277 15.23 -13.64 11.90
C ARG A 277 16.59 -13.87 11.21
N PRO A 278 17.57 -12.94 11.24
CA PRO A 278 18.92 -13.19 10.76
C PRO A 278 19.57 -14.43 11.36
N LEU A 279 19.43 -14.64 12.67
CA LEU A 279 19.99 -15.80 13.36
C LEU A 279 19.40 -17.10 12.79
N ALA A 280 18.09 -17.16 12.61
CA ALA A 280 17.40 -18.32 12.04
C ALA A 280 17.83 -18.59 10.58
N GLN A 281 17.93 -17.55 9.75
CA GLN A 281 18.36 -17.67 8.36
C GLN A 281 19.81 -18.15 8.24
N ILE A 282 20.72 -17.52 8.98
CA ILE A 282 22.15 -17.87 8.97
C ILE A 282 22.35 -19.28 9.50
N ALA A 283 21.69 -19.67 10.60
CA ALA A 283 21.75 -21.03 11.13
C ALA A 283 21.30 -22.08 10.11
N ARG A 284 20.17 -21.83 9.46
CA ARG A 284 19.60 -22.74 8.45
C ARG A 284 20.51 -22.89 7.24
N VAL A 285 20.99 -21.79 6.65
CA VAL A 285 21.85 -21.88 5.46
C VAL A 285 23.21 -22.47 5.81
N THR A 286 23.76 -22.13 6.98
CA THR A 286 24.98 -22.77 7.48
C THR A 286 24.80 -24.28 7.62
N PHE A 287 23.67 -24.73 8.17
CA PHE A 287 23.34 -26.15 8.26
C PHE A 287 23.32 -26.83 6.89
N VAL A 288 22.58 -26.27 5.92
CA VAL A 288 22.45 -26.85 4.57
C VAL A 288 23.81 -26.85 3.85
N ALA A 289 24.47 -25.69 3.76
CA ALA A 289 25.72 -25.54 3.03
C ALA A 289 26.85 -26.43 3.58
N LEU A 290 26.94 -26.56 4.91
CA LEU A 290 27.95 -27.44 5.52
C LEU A 290 27.56 -28.92 5.41
N SER A 291 26.26 -29.26 5.49
CA SER A 291 25.80 -30.64 5.29
C SER A 291 26.13 -31.13 3.88
N ASP A 292 25.82 -30.32 2.86
CA ASP A 292 26.13 -30.62 1.47
C ASP A 292 27.65 -30.71 1.25
N ALA A 293 28.42 -29.77 1.80
CA ALA A 293 29.87 -29.77 1.69
C ALA A 293 30.50 -31.01 2.33
N LEU A 294 29.97 -31.48 3.47
CA LEU A 294 30.44 -32.71 4.15
C LEU A 294 30.21 -33.99 3.35
N GLU A 295 29.30 -33.99 2.38
CA GLU A 295 28.99 -35.14 1.52
C GLU A 295 29.83 -35.20 0.24
N GLN A 296 30.52 -34.10 -0.10
CA GLN A 296 31.32 -34.00 -1.31
C GLN A 296 32.54 -34.93 -1.32
N GLU A 297 32.91 -35.42 -2.51
CA GLU A 297 34.02 -36.36 -2.72
C GLU A 297 35.38 -35.84 -2.27
N TYR A 298 35.61 -34.52 -2.37
CA TYR A 298 36.87 -33.89 -1.92
C TYR A 298 37.03 -33.98 -0.40
N VAL A 299 35.93 -34.01 0.37
CA VAL A 299 35.97 -34.20 1.83
C VAL A 299 36.28 -35.65 2.18
N ARG A 300 35.69 -36.61 1.46
CA ARG A 300 36.04 -38.03 1.59
C ARG A 300 37.52 -38.28 1.32
N THR A 301 38.05 -37.64 0.27
CA THR A 301 39.48 -37.67 -0.07
C THR A 301 40.36 -37.00 0.98
N ALA A 302 39.93 -35.88 1.58
CA ALA A 302 40.67 -35.22 2.65
C ALA A 302 40.75 -36.11 3.91
N ARG A 303 39.67 -36.83 4.25
CA ARG A 303 39.64 -37.79 5.36
C ARG A 303 40.47 -39.04 5.07
N SER A 304 40.45 -39.57 3.86
CA SER A 304 41.28 -40.74 3.48
C SER A 304 42.77 -40.43 3.52
N LYS A 305 43.17 -39.16 3.34
CA LYS A 305 44.54 -38.66 3.57
C LYS A 305 44.95 -38.55 5.05
N GLY A 306 44.08 -38.88 5.99
CA GLY A 306 44.37 -38.83 7.43
C GLY A 306 44.40 -37.42 8.03
N LEU A 307 43.82 -36.42 7.36
CA LEU A 307 43.76 -35.06 7.91
C LEU A 307 42.89 -35.01 9.17
N ARG A 308 43.34 -34.27 10.19
CA ARG A 308 42.56 -34.04 11.42
C ARG A 308 41.21 -33.39 11.09
N GLU A 309 40.13 -33.81 11.74
CA GLU A 309 38.76 -33.33 11.45
C GLU A 309 38.63 -31.80 11.54
N ARG A 310 39.35 -31.14 12.46
CA ARG A 310 39.40 -29.66 12.53
C ARG A 310 39.95 -29.01 11.25
N VAL A 311 40.95 -29.63 10.62
CA VAL A 311 41.54 -29.15 9.37
C VAL A 311 40.59 -29.41 8.20
N VAL A 312 39.93 -30.58 8.19
CA VAL A 312 38.89 -30.91 7.21
C VAL A 312 37.77 -29.86 7.28
N LEU A 313 37.25 -29.58 8.48
CA LEU A 313 36.19 -28.60 8.69
C LEU A 313 36.62 -27.18 8.30
N LEU A 314 37.69 -26.64 8.89
CA LEU A 314 38.08 -25.24 8.68
C LEU A 314 38.59 -24.95 7.26
N ARG A 315 39.36 -25.87 6.66
CA ARG A 315 40.06 -25.61 5.39
C ARG A 315 39.30 -26.10 4.17
N HIS A 316 38.52 -27.18 4.30
CA HIS A 316 37.82 -27.81 3.17
C HIS A 316 36.30 -27.61 3.21
N VAL A 317 35.65 -27.74 4.37
CA VAL A 317 34.18 -27.62 4.45
C VAL A 317 33.76 -26.14 4.53
N PHE A 318 34.21 -25.42 5.55
CA PHE A 318 33.84 -24.01 5.78
C PHE A 318 34.20 -23.10 4.61
N ARG A 319 35.38 -23.26 4.03
CA ARG A 319 35.84 -22.43 2.91
C ARG A 319 34.92 -22.56 1.69
N ASN A 320 34.37 -23.74 1.45
CA ASN A 320 33.45 -24.00 0.35
C ASN A 320 32.00 -23.63 0.70
N GLY A 321 31.61 -23.68 1.98
CA GLY A 321 30.32 -23.19 2.47
C GLY A 321 30.23 -21.68 2.69
N LEU A 322 31.36 -20.96 2.66
CA LEU A 322 31.42 -19.53 3.01
C LEU A 322 30.64 -18.63 2.05
N ILE A 323 30.54 -19.01 0.77
CA ILE A 323 29.82 -18.22 -0.24
C ILE A 323 28.32 -18.16 0.10
N PRO A 324 27.57 -19.29 0.19
CA PRO A 324 26.16 -19.27 0.61
C PRO A 324 25.93 -18.57 1.95
N ILE A 325 26.82 -18.78 2.92
CA ILE A 325 26.73 -18.18 4.26
C ILE A 325 26.84 -16.65 4.18
N LEU A 326 27.85 -16.13 3.48
CA LEU A 326 28.01 -14.67 3.31
C LEU A 326 26.88 -14.05 2.51
N THR A 327 26.37 -14.75 1.50
CA THR A 327 25.16 -14.33 0.78
C THR A 327 23.96 -14.25 1.68
N THR A 328 23.82 -15.19 2.62
CA THR A 328 22.74 -15.16 3.60
C THR A 328 22.90 -14.03 4.61
N ILE A 329 24.13 -13.73 5.06
CA ILE A 329 24.38 -12.58 5.93
C ILE A 329 23.98 -11.28 5.23
N GLY A 330 24.32 -11.13 3.96
CA GLY A 330 23.92 -9.98 3.15
C GLY A 330 22.42 -9.86 2.94
N LEU A 331 21.75 -10.99 2.66
CA LEU A 331 20.29 -11.03 2.55
C LEU A 331 19.61 -10.74 3.89
N SER A 332 20.16 -11.24 5.00
CA SER A 332 19.64 -11.03 6.36
C SER A 332 19.65 -9.56 6.74
N LEU A 333 20.73 -8.85 6.40
CA LEU A 333 20.84 -7.41 6.59
C LEU A 333 19.71 -6.66 5.87
N ARG A 334 19.38 -7.03 4.63
CA ARG A 334 18.28 -6.41 3.88
C ARG A 334 16.96 -6.54 4.62
N PHE A 335 16.67 -7.73 5.16
CA PHE A 335 15.47 -7.94 5.97
C PHE A 335 15.52 -7.16 7.28
N SER A 336 16.66 -7.10 7.97
CA SER A 336 16.81 -6.30 9.19
C SER A 336 16.58 -4.81 8.94
N LEU A 337 17.08 -4.26 7.82
CA LEU A 337 16.82 -2.87 7.43
C LEU A 337 15.33 -2.61 7.18
N SER A 338 14.60 -3.59 6.65
CA SER A 338 13.15 -3.47 6.45
C SER A 338 12.38 -3.47 7.77
N SER A 339 12.77 -4.31 8.74
CA SER A 339 12.11 -4.38 10.06
C SER A 339 12.57 -3.30 11.04
N LEU A 340 13.65 -2.58 10.73
CA LEU A 340 14.28 -1.61 11.62
C LEU A 340 13.32 -0.50 12.08
N PRO A 341 12.53 0.15 11.20
CA PRO A 341 11.59 1.20 11.63
C PRO A 341 10.56 0.71 12.65
N VAL A 342 10.07 -0.53 12.48
CA VAL A 342 9.10 -1.16 13.40
C VAL A 342 9.70 -1.36 14.79
N VAL A 343 10.93 -1.89 14.86
CA VAL A 343 11.63 -2.12 16.13
C VAL A 343 11.96 -0.81 16.82
N GLU A 344 12.42 0.19 16.05
CA GLU A 344 12.77 1.50 16.59
C GLU A 344 11.54 2.23 17.13
N LEU A 345 10.43 2.20 16.40
CA LEU A 345 9.16 2.78 16.84
C LEU A 345 8.64 2.09 18.10
N PHE A 346 8.57 0.76 18.12
CA PHE A 346 7.99 0.01 19.24
C PHE A 346 8.74 0.25 20.56
N PHE A 347 10.07 0.29 20.52
CA PHE A 347 10.89 0.49 21.73
C PHE A 347 11.20 1.97 21.99
N GLY A 348 10.75 2.91 21.17
CA GLY A 348 11.12 4.33 21.33
C GLY A 348 12.62 4.59 21.14
N TRP A 349 13.27 3.85 20.23
CA TRP A 349 14.67 4.02 19.88
C TRP A 349 14.79 5.13 18.81
N PRO A 350 15.47 6.26 19.08
CA PRO A 350 15.51 7.42 18.19
C PRO A 350 16.48 7.22 17.01
N GLY A 351 16.21 6.22 16.19
CA GLY A 351 16.96 5.87 14.99
C GLY A 351 16.36 6.45 13.70
N VAL A 352 16.97 6.11 12.56
CA VAL A 352 16.62 6.59 11.21
C VAL A 352 15.23 6.13 10.80
N GLY A 353 14.85 4.90 11.14
CA GLY A 353 13.54 4.34 10.83
C GLY A 353 12.43 5.07 11.58
N ALA A 354 12.58 5.24 12.89
CA ALA A 354 11.62 6.02 13.69
C ALA A 354 11.56 7.50 13.23
N ALA A 355 12.71 8.13 12.99
CA ALA A 355 12.77 9.51 12.49
C ALA A 355 12.12 9.66 11.11
N LEU A 356 12.18 8.63 10.27
CA LEU A 356 11.57 8.64 8.94
C LEU A 356 10.04 8.54 9.02
N LEU A 357 9.52 7.66 9.89
CA LEU A 357 8.09 7.58 10.14
C LEU A 357 7.55 8.92 10.68
N ASP A 358 8.28 9.52 11.63
CA ASP A 358 7.97 10.84 12.18
C ASP A 358 8.04 11.96 11.12
N ALA A 359 9.04 11.94 10.22
CA ALA A 359 9.15 12.91 9.12
C ALA A 359 8.01 12.79 8.11
N ILE A 360 7.60 11.56 7.77
CA ILE A 360 6.46 11.29 6.88
C ILE A 360 5.17 11.76 7.54
N ALA A 361 5.01 11.49 8.83
CA ALA A 361 3.87 11.97 9.61
C ALA A 361 3.81 13.51 9.58
N ARG A 362 4.91 14.18 9.91
CA ARG A 362 5.01 15.66 9.90
C ARG A 362 5.05 16.28 8.50
N ARG A 363 4.89 15.48 7.43
CA ARG A 363 4.97 15.92 6.03
C ARG A 363 6.23 16.73 5.72
N ASP A 364 7.36 16.37 6.34
CA ASP A 364 8.66 16.99 6.06
C ASP A 364 9.35 16.23 4.93
N ASP A 365 9.10 16.67 3.69
CA ASP A 365 9.61 15.98 2.49
C ASP A 365 11.14 15.93 2.45
N LYS A 366 11.80 17.04 2.80
CA LYS A 366 13.27 17.13 2.71
C LYS A 366 13.92 16.16 3.69
N LEU A 367 13.44 16.12 4.94
CA LEU A 367 13.90 15.18 5.94
C LEU A 367 13.57 13.73 5.53
N THR A 368 12.35 13.49 5.03
CA THR A 368 11.92 12.17 4.56
C THR A 368 12.84 11.63 3.46
N VAL A 369 13.08 12.42 2.42
CA VAL A 369 13.96 12.06 1.30
C VAL A 369 15.41 11.93 1.78
N ALA A 370 15.90 12.78 2.69
CA ALA A 370 17.24 12.65 3.25
C ALA A 370 17.45 11.32 3.99
N LEU A 371 16.50 10.94 4.86
CA LEU A 371 16.54 9.70 5.63
C LEU A 371 16.44 8.48 4.71
N LEU A 372 15.57 8.52 3.69
CA LEU A 372 15.47 7.51 2.63
C LEU A 372 16.79 7.34 1.86
N LEU A 373 17.37 8.44 1.40
CA LEU A 373 18.65 8.45 0.69
C LEU A 373 19.77 7.87 1.56
N SER A 374 19.76 8.13 2.87
CA SER A 374 20.74 7.57 3.79
C SER A 374 20.61 6.05 3.96
N LEU A 375 19.38 5.53 4.05
CA LEU A 375 19.11 4.08 4.11
C LEU A 375 19.49 3.40 2.79
N GLY A 376 19.14 4.01 1.66
CA GLY A 376 19.51 3.53 0.33
C GLY A 376 21.03 3.53 0.12
N LEU A 377 21.72 4.59 0.53
CA LEU A 377 23.18 4.66 0.46
C LEU A 377 23.83 3.60 1.35
N LEU A 378 23.35 3.42 2.59
CA LEU A 378 23.82 2.38 3.50
C LEU A 378 23.68 0.99 2.87
N PHE A 379 22.53 0.71 2.25
CA PHE A 379 22.28 -0.55 1.55
C PHE A 379 23.27 -0.77 0.39
N ILE A 380 23.48 0.24 -0.45
CA ILE A 380 24.41 0.16 -1.59
C ILE A 380 25.87 -0.04 -1.11
N LEU A 381 26.26 0.66 -0.04
CA LEU A 381 27.59 0.52 0.57
C LEU A 381 27.81 -0.90 1.07
N ILE A 382 26.82 -1.50 1.73
CA ILE A 382 26.97 -2.85 2.26
C ILE A 382 26.95 -3.91 1.16
N ASN A 383 26.09 -3.78 0.14
CA ASN A 383 26.17 -4.66 -1.03
C ASN A 383 27.53 -4.57 -1.73
N SER A 384 28.09 -3.36 -1.80
CA SER A 384 29.44 -3.17 -2.34
C SER A 384 30.51 -3.87 -1.49
N LEU A 385 30.38 -3.85 -0.15
CA LEU A 385 31.25 -4.57 0.78
C LEU A 385 31.13 -6.10 0.61
N LEU A 386 29.92 -6.62 0.41
CA LEU A 386 29.68 -8.06 0.15
C LEU A 386 30.30 -8.51 -1.16
N ASP A 387 30.09 -7.76 -2.24
CA ASP A 387 30.71 -8.03 -3.54
C ASP A 387 32.23 -8.06 -3.47
N PHE A 388 32.81 -7.12 -2.72
CA PHE A 388 34.25 -7.10 -2.49
C PHE A 388 34.70 -8.34 -1.70
N SER A 389 33.94 -8.74 -0.69
CA SER A 389 34.19 -9.94 0.12
C SER A 389 34.16 -11.20 -0.74
N TYR A 390 33.17 -11.38 -1.63
CA TYR A 390 33.11 -12.51 -2.55
C TYR A 390 34.33 -12.60 -3.46
N ARG A 391 34.76 -11.46 -4.04
CA ARG A 391 35.96 -11.39 -4.90
C ARG A 391 37.25 -11.73 -4.14
N ARG A 392 37.28 -11.54 -2.82
CA ARG A 392 38.44 -11.87 -1.99
C ARG A 392 38.47 -13.37 -1.64
N ILE A 393 37.31 -14.00 -1.51
CA ILE A 393 37.17 -15.40 -1.11
C ILE A 393 37.34 -16.36 -2.28
N ASP A 394 36.72 -16.07 -3.43
CA ASP A 394 36.85 -16.88 -4.65
C ASP A 394 37.52 -16.07 -5.80
N PRO A 395 38.78 -16.40 -6.15
CA PRO A 395 39.47 -15.75 -7.26
C PRO A 395 38.87 -16.06 -8.65
N ARG A 396 38.09 -17.13 -8.82
CA ARG A 396 37.46 -17.48 -10.11
C ARG A 396 36.42 -16.45 -10.54
N LEU A 397 35.76 -15.81 -9.57
CA LEU A 397 34.82 -14.71 -9.82
C LEU A 397 35.52 -13.46 -10.35
N ARG A 398 36.82 -13.26 -10.05
CA ARG A 398 37.61 -12.14 -10.62
C ARG A 398 37.82 -12.32 -12.12
N GLU A 399 38.12 -13.52 -12.59
CA GLU A 399 38.43 -13.78 -14.01
C GLU A 399 37.22 -13.59 -14.94
N ARG A 400 36.01 -13.97 -14.50
CA ARG A 400 34.76 -13.68 -15.24
C ARG A 400 34.51 -12.18 -15.38
N SER A 401 34.66 -11.41 -14.31
CA SER A 401 34.49 -9.95 -14.34
C SER A 401 35.53 -9.24 -15.22
N GLN A 402 36.77 -9.73 -15.25
CA GLN A 402 37.84 -9.19 -16.11
C GLN A 402 37.55 -9.40 -17.61
N ARG A 403 36.98 -10.55 -17.99
CA ARG A 403 36.54 -10.78 -19.38
C ARG A 403 35.39 -9.86 -19.78
N GLN A 404 34.47 -9.59 -18.86
CA GLN A 404 33.30 -8.75 -19.09
C GLN A 404 33.64 -7.26 -19.19
N LEU A 405 34.54 -6.75 -18.34
CA LEU A 405 35.06 -5.38 -18.40
C LEU A 405 35.88 -5.10 -19.67
N ARG A 406 36.65 -6.09 -20.15
CA ARG A 406 37.40 -5.97 -21.42
C ARG A 406 36.51 -5.96 -22.66
N GLN A 407 35.30 -6.53 -22.58
CA GLN A 407 34.35 -6.56 -23.70
C GLN A 407 33.48 -5.30 -23.80
N GLN A 408 33.31 -4.51 -22.73
CA GLN A 408 32.33 -3.41 -22.70
C GLN A 408 32.84 -2.03 -23.16
N GLY A 409 34.14 -1.86 -23.43
CA GLY A 409 34.67 -0.57 -23.92
C GLY A 409 34.45 0.62 -22.95
N THR A 410 34.77 1.83 -23.40
CA THR A 410 34.71 3.07 -22.61
C THR A 410 33.30 3.43 -22.13
N LEU A 411 33.20 4.09 -20.97
CA LEU A 411 31.97 4.50 -20.26
C LEU A 411 30.94 5.24 -21.15
N LEU A 412 31.42 6.14 -22.01
CA LEU A 412 30.60 6.87 -22.99
C LEU A 412 30.00 5.94 -24.06
N GLY A 413 30.69 4.87 -24.42
CA GLY A 413 30.18 3.83 -25.33
C GLY A 413 29.02 3.08 -24.70
N ALA A 414 29.13 2.71 -23.42
CA ALA A 414 28.10 2.00 -22.67
C ALA A 414 26.84 2.85 -22.40
N LEU A 415 27.00 4.13 -22.04
CA LEU A 415 25.89 5.08 -21.85
C LEU A 415 25.17 5.41 -23.17
N ARG A 416 25.94 5.62 -24.25
CA ARG A 416 25.37 5.84 -25.59
C ARG A 416 24.62 4.61 -26.09
N THR A 417 25.15 3.40 -25.86
CA THR A 417 24.39 2.18 -26.15
C THR A 417 23.13 2.10 -25.30
N PHE A 418 23.18 2.36 -24.00
CA PHE A 418 21.99 2.32 -23.15
C PHE A 418 20.87 3.27 -23.63
N VAL A 419 21.20 4.53 -23.93
CA VAL A 419 20.21 5.53 -24.41
C VAL A 419 19.69 5.17 -25.82
N GLN A 420 20.56 4.74 -26.73
CA GLN A 420 20.15 4.26 -28.06
C GLN A 420 19.34 2.95 -27.98
N ASP A 421 19.59 2.12 -26.98
CA ASP A 421 18.91 0.84 -26.74
C ASP A 421 17.51 1.07 -26.16
N LEU A 422 17.33 2.03 -25.25
CA LEU A 422 16.02 2.48 -24.78
C LEU A 422 15.17 3.03 -25.93
N GLY A 423 15.75 3.93 -26.73
CA GLY A 423 15.08 4.50 -27.90
C GLY A 423 14.70 3.45 -28.95
N SER A 424 15.61 2.51 -29.27
CA SER A 424 15.32 1.45 -30.24
C SER A 424 14.36 0.37 -29.71
N THR A 425 14.27 0.15 -28.39
CA THR A 425 13.30 -0.78 -27.80
C THR A 425 11.88 -0.20 -27.81
N LEU A 426 11.75 1.13 -27.65
CA LEU A 426 10.48 1.86 -27.78
C LEU A 426 10.01 1.94 -29.24
N VAL A 427 10.94 2.11 -30.20
CA VAL A 427 10.62 2.25 -31.64
C VAL A 427 10.48 0.90 -32.36
N ASN A 428 11.31 -0.11 -32.04
CA ASN A 428 11.27 -1.45 -32.64
C ASN A 428 10.78 -2.51 -31.65
N ASN A 429 9.53 -2.34 -31.22
CA ASN A 429 8.88 -3.17 -30.21
C ASN A 429 8.94 -4.68 -30.58
N PRO A 430 9.62 -5.53 -29.78
CA PRO A 430 9.63 -6.98 -29.99
C PRO A 430 8.22 -7.61 -29.86
N LEU A 431 7.29 -7.01 -29.09
CA LEU A 431 5.87 -7.41 -29.06
C LEU A 431 5.16 -7.14 -30.38
N ALA A 432 5.52 -6.07 -31.11
CA ALA A 432 4.94 -5.78 -32.42
C ALA A 432 5.45 -6.74 -33.51
N ARG A 433 6.69 -7.22 -33.40
CA ARG A 433 7.22 -8.32 -34.24
C ARG A 433 6.63 -9.69 -33.86
N TRP A 434 6.34 -9.88 -32.58
CA TRP A 434 5.68 -11.07 -32.02
C TRP A 434 4.22 -11.21 -32.48
N LEU A 435 3.48 -10.10 -32.62
CA LEU A 435 2.10 -10.08 -33.14
C LEU A 435 1.99 -10.27 -34.66
N ARG A 436 3.03 -9.93 -35.44
CA ARG A 436 2.97 -9.90 -36.92
C ARG A 436 3.34 -11.20 -37.63
N ARG A 437 3.77 -12.25 -36.92
CA ARG A 437 4.08 -13.55 -37.55
C ARG A 437 2.95 -14.56 -37.32
N ARG A 438 1.92 -14.46 -38.18
CA ARG A 438 0.91 -15.51 -38.38
C ARG A 438 1.20 -16.27 -39.69
N GLY A 439 1.09 -17.60 -39.64
CA GLY A 439 1.07 -18.54 -40.77
C GLY A 439 2.39 -19.33 -40.90
N LYS A 440 2.43 -20.67 -40.98
CA LYS A 440 1.47 -21.73 -41.38
C LYS A 440 1.53 -22.94 -40.42
N PRO A 441 0.51 -23.82 -40.37
CA PRO A 441 0.60 -25.10 -39.68
C PRO A 441 1.46 -26.07 -40.50
N ALA A 442 2.43 -26.72 -39.86
CA ALA A 442 3.05 -27.91 -40.42
C ALA A 442 2.07 -29.08 -40.20
N THR A 443 1.41 -29.48 -41.29
CA THR A 443 0.85 -30.82 -41.46
C THR A 443 2.00 -31.81 -41.65
N ASP A 444 1.76 -33.05 -41.23
CA ASP A 444 2.63 -34.23 -41.23
C ASP A 444 3.57 -34.36 -40.03
N ASP A 445 3.02 -35.01 -39.00
CA ASP A 445 3.74 -35.55 -37.84
C ASP A 445 4.50 -36.82 -38.27
N PRO A 446 5.85 -36.78 -38.39
CA PRO A 446 6.65 -37.92 -38.86
C PRO A 446 6.70 -39.06 -37.83
N PHE A 447 6.21 -38.82 -36.60
CA PHE A 447 6.31 -39.76 -35.49
C PHE A 447 4.98 -40.47 -35.19
N ARG A 448 3.92 -40.16 -35.95
CA ARG A 448 2.60 -40.82 -35.79
C ARG A 448 2.65 -42.31 -36.16
N GLU A 449 3.50 -42.69 -37.11
CA GLU A 449 3.72 -44.09 -37.51
C GLU A 449 4.61 -44.87 -36.51
N LEU A 450 5.60 -44.21 -35.90
CA LEU A 450 6.44 -44.82 -34.87
C LEU A 450 5.67 -45.08 -33.55
N LEU A 451 4.69 -44.24 -33.24
CA LEU A 451 3.81 -44.41 -32.08
C LEU A 451 2.68 -45.43 -32.34
N ALA A 452 2.35 -45.71 -33.60
CA ALA A 452 1.39 -46.73 -33.99
C ALA A 452 1.98 -48.15 -33.98
N THR A 453 3.31 -48.26 -34.09
CA THR A 453 4.06 -49.53 -34.17
C THR A 453 4.77 -49.93 -32.86
N GLY A 454 4.54 -49.18 -31.78
CA GLY A 454 4.99 -49.54 -30.43
C GLY A 454 4.27 -50.79 -29.93
N ASP A 455 4.96 -51.91 -29.97
CA ASP A 455 4.54 -53.23 -29.49
C ASP A 455 3.89 -53.17 -28.10
N ARG A 456 2.62 -53.60 -28.01
CA ARG A 456 1.75 -53.50 -26.83
C ARG A 456 1.88 -54.71 -25.90
N THR A 457 3.09 -55.23 -25.69
CA THR A 457 3.32 -56.32 -24.74
C THR A 457 4.11 -55.87 -23.52
N ALA A 458 3.46 -55.13 -22.61
CA ALA A 458 3.90 -55.06 -21.21
C ALA A 458 2.75 -54.71 -20.21
N PRO A 459 1.79 -55.61 -19.91
CA PRO A 459 0.71 -55.30 -18.97
C PRO A 459 0.98 -55.63 -17.49
N THR A 460 2.12 -56.21 -17.09
CA THR A 460 2.27 -56.74 -15.70
C THR A 460 3.12 -55.89 -14.75
N HIS A 461 3.97 -54.97 -15.24
CA HIS A 461 4.83 -54.13 -14.38
C HIS A 461 4.25 -52.74 -14.06
N ALA A 462 3.32 -52.22 -14.87
CA ALA A 462 2.77 -50.86 -14.70
C ALA A 462 1.95 -50.70 -13.42
N ALA A 463 1.06 -51.65 -13.10
CA ALA A 463 0.22 -51.58 -11.89
C ALA A 463 1.02 -51.74 -10.58
N ARG A 464 2.10 -52.56 -10.60
CA ARG A 464 3.01 -52.73 -9.46
C ARG A 464 3.86 -51.48 -9.23
N TYR A 465 4.38 -50.90 -10.31
CA TYR A 465 5.10 -49.63 -10.29
C TYR A 465 4.22 -48.47 -9.81
N GLU A 466 2.96 -48.38 -10.24
CA GLU A 466 2.01 -47.36 -9.75
C GLU A 466 1.67 -47.54 -8.27
N ARG A 467 1.50 -48.78 -7.78
CA ARG A 467 1.27 -49.05 -6.35
C ARG A 467 2.50 -48.76 -5.49
N GLU A 468 3.70 -49.13 -5.95
CA GLU A 468 4.97 -48.83 -5.26
C GLU A 468 5.23 -47.32 -5.24
N ARG A 469 5.01 -46.63 -6.36
CA ARG A 469 5.11 -45.17 -6.45
C ARG A 469 4.11 -44.46 -5.53
N ARG A 470 2.85 -44.91 -5.47
CA ARG A 470 1.84 -44.38 -4.52
C ARG A 470 2.23 -44.62 -3.06
N ARG A 471 2.78 -45.80 -2.73
CA ARG A 471 3.27 -46.11 -1.37
C ARG A 471 4.47 -45.25 -0.98
N THR A 472 5.44 -45.09 -1.88
CA THR A 472 6.60 -44.20 -1.68
C THR A 472 6.15 -42.76 -1.52
N TRP A 473 5.17 -42.31 -2.32
CA TRP A 473 4.56 -40.99 -2.20
C TRP A 473 3.85 -40.75 -0.86
N LEU A 474 2.99 -41.68 -0.42
CA LEU A 474 2.32 -41.59 0.88
C LEU A 474 3.32 -41.57 2.04
N ARG A 475 4.34 -42.43 1.99
CA ARG A 475 5.40 -42.46 3.02
C ARG A 475 6.22 -41.19 3.05
N ALA A 476 6.60 -40.65 1.89
CA ALA A 476 7.37 -39.41 1.82
C ALA A 476 6.55 -38.20 2.28
N THR A 477 5.26 -38.15 1.93
CA THR A 477 4.33 -37.09 2.35
C THR A 477 4.11 -37.10 3.86
N LEU A 478 3.83 -38.27 4.44
CA LEU A 478 3.56 -38.39 5.89
C LEU A 478 4.82 -38.24 6.76
N ARG A 479 6.00 -38.52 6.22
CA ARG A 479 7.28 -38.30 6.94
C ARG A 479 7.78 -36.85 6.85
N ASN A 480 7.23 -36.05 5.94
CA ASN A 480 7.56 -34.64 5.81
C ASN A 480 6.75 -33.83 6.83
N LEU A 481 7.28 -33.75 8.06
CA LEU A 481 6.61 -33.05 9.16
C LEU A 481 6.27 -31.57 8.85
N PRO A 482 7.16 -30.76 8.22
CA PRO A 482 6.80 -29.42 7.76
C PRO A 482 5.57 -29.40 6.84
N PHE A 483 5.48 -30.33 5.88
CA PHE A 483 4.33 -30.39 4.97
C PHE A 483 3.03 -30.72 5.71
N VAL A 484 3.04 -31.74 6.58
CA VAL A 484 1.81 -32.17 7.29
C VAL A 484 1.30 -31.07 8.23
N LEU A 485 2.19 -30.48 9.04
CA LEU A 485 1.82 -29.40 9.95
C LEU A 485 1.37 -28.15 9.18
N GLY A 486 2.12 -27.77 8.13
CA GLY A 486 1.77 -26.65 7.28
C GLY A 486 0.42 -26.84 6.59
N ALA A 487 0.16 -28.02 6.02
CA ALA A 487 -1.10 -28.34 5.35
C ALA A 487 -2.29 -28.30 6.33
N LEU A 488 -2.14 -28.84 7.54
CA LEU A 488 -3.18 -28.79 8.56
C LEU A 488 -3.51 -27.35 8.98
N LEU A 489 -2.49 -26.52 9.20
CA LEU A 489 -2.67 -25.11 9.53
C LEU A 489 -3.29 -24.31 8.37
N VAL A 490 -2.84 -24.54 7.13
CA VAL A 490 -3.42 -23.89 5.94
C VAL A 490 -4.89 -24.27 5.77
N VAL A 491 -5.26 -25.54 5.99
CA VAL A 491 -6.67 -25.97 5.99
C VAL A 491 -7.46 -25.27 7.09
N GLY A 492 -6.92 -25.18 8.31
CA GLY A 492 -7.54 -24.43 9.41
C GLY A 492 -7.78 -22.95 9.07
N LEU A 493 -6.80 -22.29 8.43
CA LEU A 493 -6.94 -20.91 7.97
C LEU A 493 -7.96 -20.76 6.84
N LEU A 494 -8.05 -21.72 5.92
CA LEU A 494 -9.08 -21.73 4.89
C LEU A 494 -10.48 -21.91 5.48
N LEU A 495 -10.63 -22.71 6.55
CA LEU A 495 -11.89 -22.82 7.28
C LEU A 495 -12.26 -21.51 7.98
N ILE A 496 -11.30 -20.84 8.63
CA ILE A 496 -11.53 -19.50 9.24
C ILE A 496 -11.83 -18.47 8.14
N PHE A 497 -11.16 -18.53 6.99
CA PHE A 497 -11.45 -17.66 5.86
C PHE A 497 -12.88 -17.87 5.34
N LEU A 498 -13.35 -19.10 5.18
CA LEU A 498 -14.69 -19.37 4.63
C LEU A 498 -15.82 -19.16 5.64
N PHE A 499 -15.60 -19.54 6.91
CA PHE A 499 -16.64 -19.63 7.93
C PHE A 499 -16.42 -18.68 9.12
N GLY A 500 -15.33 -17.92 9.15
CA GLY A 500 -14.95 -17.04 10.27
C GLY A 500 -16.04 -16.07 10.70
N PRO A 501 -16.60 -15.25 9.80
CA PRO A 501 -17.72 -14.35 10.13
C PRO A 501 -18.95 -15.11 10.65
N LEU A 502 -19.24 -16.30 10.11
CA LEU A 502 -20.41 -17.09 10.53
C LEU A 502 -20.27 -17.66 11.96
N VAL A 503 -19.04 -17.77 12.46
CA VAL A 503 -18.73 -18.30 13.80
C VAL A 503 -18.35 -17.16 14.76
N ALA A 504 -18.36 -15.90 14.31
CA ALA A 504 -18.11 -14.75 15.16
C ALA A 504 -19.20 -14.65 16.25
N PRO A 505 -18.83 -14.38 17.51
CA PRO A 505 -19.79 -14.31 18.62
C PRO A 505 -20.67 -13.05 18.53
N GLN A 506 -20.15 -11.97 17.95
CA GLN A 506 -20.84 -10.71 17.73
C GLN A 506 -20.50 -10.19 16.33
N SER A 507 -21.27 -9.22 15.83
CA SER A 507 -20.92 -8.56 14.59
C SER A 507 -19.67 -7.70 14.80
N PRO A 508 -18.65 -7.77 13.92
CA PRO A 508 -17.40 -7.01 14.05
C PRO A 508 -17.60 -5.49 13.97
N TYR A 509 -18.81 -5.03 13.64
CA TYR A 509 -19.18 -3.62 13.54
C TYR A 509 -19.96 -3.10 14.76
N THR A 510 -20.44 -3.98 15.65
CA THR A 510 -21.23 -3.59 16.82
C THR A 510 -20.34 -2.91 17.86
N ARG A 511 -20.72 -1.71 18.31
CA ARG A 511 -19.96 -0.90 19.26
C ARG A 511 -20.68 -0.83 20.59
N THR A 512 -19.93 -0.96 21.68
CA THR A 512 -20.49 -0.88 23.04
C THR A 512 -19.75 0.18 23.84
N LEU A 513 -20.35 1.36 23.99
CA LEU A 513 -19.72 2.51 24.64
C LEU A 513 -19.76 2.45 26.16
N ILE A 514 -20.79 1.83 26.73
CA ILE A 514 -20.97 1.68 28.17
C ILE A 514 -21.58 0.30 28.43
N ALA A 515 -20.96 -0.50 29.29
CA ALA A 515 -21.50 -1.79 29.71
C ALA A 515 -21.45 -1.92 31.24
N MET A 516 -22.44 -2.64 31.79
CA MET A 516 -22.43 -3.06 33.19
C MET A 516 -21.64 -4.37 33.30
N VAL A 517 -20.38 -4.26 33.68
CA VAL A 517 -19.47 -5.41 33.87
C VAL A 517 -19.25 -5.60 35.37
N ASP A 518 -19.51 -6.79 35.90
CA ASP A 518 -19.39 -7.10 37.33
C ASP A 518 -20.20 -6.15 38.25
N GLY A 519 -21.36 -5.67 37.78
CA GLY A 519 -22.24 -4.74 38.53
C GLY A 519 -21.72 -3.30 38.62
N ARG A 520 -20.70 -2.94 37.83
CA ARG A 520 -20.16 -1.58 37.71
C ARG A 520 -20.26 -1.09 36.27
N VAL A 521 -20.57 0.20 36.12
CA VAL A 521 -20.51 0.88 34.83
C VAL A 521 -19.05 1.00 34.41
N GLN A 522 -18.67 0.35 33.31
CA GLN A 522 -17.32 0.41 32.75
C GLN A 522 -17.40 0.84 31.29
N ALA A 523 -16.44 1.67 30.88
CA ALA A 523 -16.23 2.04 29.48
C ALA A 523 -15.21 1.10 28.82
N PRO A 524 -15.28 0.86 27.50
CA PRO A 524 -14.30 0.09 26.78
C PRO A 524 -12.89 0.73 26.88
N PRO A 525 -11.80 -0.06 26.70
CA PRO A 525 -11.80 -1.46 26.27
C PRO A 525 -12.06 -2.46 27.41
N PHE A 526 -12.95 -3.42 27.15
CA PHE A 526 -13.31 -4.47 28.09
C PHE A 526 -12.25 -5.58 28.11
N LYS A 527 -11.91 -6.04 29.32
CA LYS A 527 -11.00 -7.18 29.53
C LYS A 527 -11.63 -8.47 28.97
N PRO A 528 -10.82 -9.47 28.57
CA PRO A 528 -11.32 -10.80 28.22
C PRO A 528 -12.21 -11.39 29.32
N GLY A 529 -13.41 -11.84 28.96
CA GLY A 529 -14.47 -12.30 29.85
C GLY A 529 -15.51 -13.16 29.13
N LEU A 530 -16.69 -13.36 29.74
CA LEU A 530 -17.77 -14.18 29.13
C LEU A 530 -18.42 -13.48 27.95
N ASP A 531 -18.67 -12.17 28.05
CA ASP A 531 -19.33 -11.39 26.99
C ASP A 531 -18.37 -11.05 25.84
N TYR A 532 -17.09 -10.86 26.17
CA TYR A 532 -16.00 -10.58 25.23
C TYR A 532 -14.87 -11.61 25.40
N PRO A 533 -14.91 -12.77 24.73
CA PRO A 533 -13.97 -13.87 24.94
C PRO A 533 -12.49 -13.47 24.83
N TRP A 534 -12.17 -12.58 23.88
CA TRP A 534 -10.82 -12.06 23.63
C TRP A 534 -10.67 -10.58 24.05
N GLY A 535 -11.64 -10.04 24.79
CA GLY A 535 -11.73 -8.62 25.15
C GLY A 535 -12.27 -7.76 24.02
N SER A 536 -12.37 -6.45 24.25
CA SER A 536 -12.79 -5.49 23.23
C SER A 536 -11.69 -4.51 22.85
N ASP A 537 -11.89 -3.81 21.73
CA ASP A 537 -11.12 -2.60 21.38
C ASP A 537 -11.69 -1.35 22.09
N PHE A 538 -11.14 -0.17 21.77
CA PHE A 538 -11.56 1.13 22.32
C PHE A 538 -13.00 1.52 21.98
N LEU A 539 -13.60 0.91 20.96
CA LEU A 539 -14.97 1.16 20.55
C LEU A 539 -15.95 0.14 21.16
N GLY A 540 -15.45 -0.77 22.01
CA GLY A 540 -16.24 -1.85 22.58
C GLY A 540 -16.57 -2.96 21.58
N ARG A 541 -15.85 -3.05 20.46
CA ARG A 541 -16.03 -4.13 19.47
C ARG A 541 -15.31 -5.39 19.93
N ASP A 542 -15.95 -6.55 19.79
CA ASP A 542 -15.39 -7.83 20.23
C ASP A 542 -14.15 -8.25 19.40
N MET A 543 -13.03 -8.48 20.08
CA MET A 543 -11.76 -8.83 19.44
C MET A 543 -11.79 -10.19 18.73
N MET A 544 -12.58 -11.15 19.22
CA MET A 544 -12.70 -12.47 18.57
C MET A 544 -13.38 -12.34 17.22
N SER A 545 -14.49 -11.61 17.19
CA SER A 545 -15.25 -11.28 15.99
C SER A 545 -14.38 -10.53 14.98
N LEU A 546 -13.65 -9.51 15.43
CA LEU A 546 -12.73 -8.73 14.59
C LEU A 546 -11.62 -9.58 13.96
N VAL A 547 -11.02 -10.51 14.72
CA VAL A 547 -9.94 -11.37 14.19
C VAL A 547 -10.51 -12.43 13.24
N LEU A 548 -11.66 -13.03 13.54
CA LEU A 548 -12.29 -14.03 12.67
C LEU A 548 -12.78 -13.42 11.36
N ALA A 549 -13.45 -12.27 11.42
CA ALA A 549 -13.86 -11.52 10.23
C ALA A 549 -12.65 -10.97 9.47
N GLY A 550 -11.64 -10.48 10.19
CA GLY A 550 -10.42 -9.92 9.61
C GLY A 550 -9.58 -10.90 8.80
N ALA A 551 -9.70 -12.20 9.09
CA ALA A 551 -9.01 -13.24 8.34
C ALA A 551 -9.36 -13.21 6.85
N GLN A 552 -10.61 -12.88 6.50
CA GLN A 552 -11.05 -12.80 5.11
C GLN A 552 -10.31 -11.71 4.35
N GLN A 553 -10.31 -10.50 4.88
CA GLN A 553 -9.70 -9.34 4.21
C GLN A 553 -8.17 -9.50 4.11
N THR A 554 -7.52 -9.89 5.21
CA THR A 554 -6.07 -10.03 5.25
C THR A 554 -5.58 -11.17 4.33
N LEU A 555 -6.23 -12.34 4.33
CA LEU A 555 -5.84 -13.47 3.48
C LEU A 555 -6.20 -13.25 2.01
N LEU A 556 -7.33 -12.59 1.71
CA LEU A 556 -7.70 -12.23 0.34
C LEU A 556 -6.68 -11.24 -0.25
N LEU A 557 -6.34 -10.18 0.49
CA LEU A 557 -5.33 -9.22 0.08
C LEU A 557 -4.00 -9.91 -0.21
N ALA A 558 -3.52 -10.72 0.74
CA ALA A 558 -2.26 -11.43 0.59
C ALA A 558 -2.28 -12.38 -0.63
N GLY A 559 -3.39 -13.09 -0.84
CA GLY A 559 -3.57 -13.97 -2.00
C GLY A 559 -3.52 -13.22 -3.34
N LEU A 560 -4.19 -12.06 -3.44
CA LEU A 560 -4.17 -11.21 -4.64
C LEU A 560 -2.78 -10.64 -4.92
N VAL A 561 -2.06 -10.19 -3.89
CA VAL A 561 -0.68 -9.71 -4.01
C VAL A 561 0.25 -10.83 -4.49
N VAL A 562 0.15 -12.03 -3.91
CA VAL A 562 0.96 -13.18 -4.35
C VAL A 562 0.63 -13.53 -5.80
N ALA A 563 -0.64 -13.59 -6.17
CA ALA A 563 -1.05 -13.83 -7.55
C ALA A 563 -0.46 -12.79 -8.51
N GLY A 564 -0.48 -11.50 -8.14
CA GLY A 564 0.14 -10.40 -8.88
C GLY A 564 1.66 -10.56 -9.02
N ARG A 565 2.36 -10.86 -7.92
CA ARG A 565 3.82 -11.11 -7.91
C ARG A 565 4.20 -12.30 -8.78
N ILE A 566 3.44 -13.39 -8.71
CA ILE A 566 3.64 -14.58 -9.54
C ILE A 566 3.39 -14.26 -11.02
N ALA A 567 2.33 -13.52 -11.35
CA ALA A 567 2.02 -13.15 -12.73
C ALA A 567 3.11 -12.27 -13.35
N ILE A 568 3.50 -11.18 -12.68
CA ILE A 568 4.56 -10.28 -13.16
C ILE A 568 5.92 -10.98 -13.17
N GLY A 569 6.24 -11.71 -12.10
CA GLY A 569 7.49 -12.45 -11.96
C GLY A 569 7.64 -13.53 -13.02
N LEU A 570 6.58 -14.30 -13.29
CA LEU A 570 6.57 -15.31 -14.36
C LEU A 570 6.75 -14.68 -15.73
N LEU A 571 6.03 -13.59 -16.02
CA LEU A 571 6.12 -12.89 -17.30
C LEU A 571 7.53 -12.34 -17.54
N LEU A 572 8.04 -11.51 -16.63
CA LEU A 572 9.34 -10.87 -16.77
C LEU A 572 10.49 -11.88 -16.66
N GLY A 573 10.35 -12.89 -15.81
CA GLY A 573 11.34 -13.95 -15.62
C GLY A 573 11.43 -14.86 -16.84
N ALA A 574 10.29 -15.16 -17.48
CA ALA A 574 10.27 -15.89 -18.75
C ALA A 574 10.91 -15.10 -19.89
N LEU A 575 10.64 -13.80 -19.99
CA LEU A 575 11.27 -12.94 -20.99
C LEU A 575 12.79 -12.84 -20.79
N ALA A 576 13.24 -12.58 -19.56
CA ALA A 576 14.64 -12.45 -19.21
C ALA A 576 15.40 -13.79 -19.33
N GLY A 577 14.82 -14.88 -18.83
CA GLY A 577 15.42 -16.22 -18.84
C GLY A 577 15.53 -16.82 -20.24
N TRP A 578 14.53 -16.59 -21.10
CA TRP A 578 14.56 -17.10 -22.47
C TRP A 578 15.65 -16.41 -23.31
N GLN A 579 15.81 -15.08 -23.13
CA GLN A 579 16.78 -14.25 -23.84
C GLN A 579 17.97 -13.85 -22.95
N GLN A 580 18.59 -14.82 -22.31
CA GLN A 580 19.73 -14.57 -21.42
C GLN A 580 20.86 -13.77 -22.09
N GLY A 581 21.39 -12.78 -21.38
CA GLY A 581 22.48 -11.92 -21.86
C GLY A 581 22.03 -10.84 -22.86
N SER A 582 20.75 -10.84 -23.23
CA SER A 582 20.15 -9.77 -24.03
C SER A 582 20.11 -8.46 -23.26
N ARG A 583 19.85 -7.36 -23.98
CA ARG A 583 19.63 -6.05 -23.39
C ARG A 583 18.39 -6.04 -22.48
N LEU A 584 17.34 -6.75 -22.88
CA LEU A 584 16.10 -6.90 -22.12
C LEU A 584 16.34 -7.60 -20.78
N ASP A 585 17.11 -8.70 -20.78
CA ASP A 585 17.52 -9.39 -19.55
C ASP A 585 18.24 -8.43 -18.58
N ARG A 586 19.21 -7.66 -19.09
CA ARG A 586 19.93 -6.66 -18.28
C ARG A 586 19.02 -5.58 -17.71
N VAL A 587 18.10 -5.02 -18.51
CA VAL A 587 17.16 -3.98 -18.05
C VAL A 587 16.23 -4.52 -16.96
N ILE A 588 15.64 -5.71 -17.15
CA ILE A 588 14.76 -6.33 -16.16
C ILE A 588 15.52 -6.61 -14.86
N LEU A 589 16.75 -7.12 -14.96
CA LEU A 589 17.59 -7.36 -13.79
C LEU A 589 17.91 -6.04 -13.06
N SER A 590 18.31 -4.99 -13.78
CA SER A 590 18.59 -3.68 -13.20
C SER A 590 17.36 -3.03 -12.53
N LEU A 591 16.16 -3.19 -13.11
CA LEU A 591 14.92 -2.72 -12.48
C LEU A 591 14.62 -3.46 -11.17
N SER A 592 14.80 -4.79 -11.17
CA SER A 592 14.64 -5.59 -9.95
C SER A 592 15.67 -5.22 -8.88
N GLU A 593 16.93 -4.93 -9.26
CA GLU A 593 17.98 -4.49 -8.35
C GLU A 593 17.71 -3.08 -7.79
N MET A 594 17.13 -2.19 -8.60
CA MET A 594 16.74 -0.84 -8.18
C MET A 594 15.62 -0.89 -7.14
N VAL A 595 14.53 -1.63 -7.39
CA VAL A 595 13.44 -1.81 -6.41
C VAL A 595 13.97 -2.46 -5.13
N ALA A 596 14.89 -3.41 -5.29
CA ALA A 596 15.55 -4.08 -4.18
C ALA A 596 16.41 -3.17 -3.29
N ALA A 597 16.80 -2.00 -3.79
CA ALA A 597 17.58 -1.02 -3.03
C ALA A 597 16.76 -0.23 -2.01
N PHE A 598 15.43 -0.20 -2.16
CA PHE A 598 14.57 0.43 -1.18
C PHE A 598 14.26 -0.54 -0.03
N PRO A 599 14.19 -0.04 1.21
CA PRO A 599 13.56 -0.79 2.30
C PRO A 599 12.11 -1.14 1.92
N THR A 600 11.81 -2.43 1.93
CA THR A 600 10.55 -2.98 1.39
C THR A 600 9.32 -2.40 2.08
N LEU A 601 9.36 -2.32 3.42
CA LEU A 601 8.32 -1.68 4.23
C LEU A 601 8.03 -0.25 3.77
N ILE A 602 9.09 0.55 3.65
CA ILE A 602 8.96 1.98 3.41
C ILE A 602 8.50 2.25 1.97
N LEU A 603 9.05 1.53 0.99
CA LEU A 603 8.59 1.65 -0.40
C LEU A 603 7.13 1.23 -0.53
N ALA A 604 6.72 0.14 0.15
CA ALA A 604 5.33 -0.28 0.16
C ALA A 604 4.42 0.80 0.77
N MET A 605 4.82 1.38 1.91
CA MET A 605 4.09 2.48 2.54
C MET A 605 3.96 3.69 1.61
N LEU A 606 5.06 4.18 1.02
CA LEU A 606 5.04 5.32 0.11
C LEU A 606 4.13 5.07 -1.10
N LEU A 607 4.20 3.88 -1.70
CA LEU A 607 3.36 3.53 -2.85
C LEU A 607 1.89 3.38 -2.46
N VAL A 608 1.58 2.82 -1.28
CA VAL A 608 0.20 2.71 -0.78
C VAL A 608 -0.39 4.11 -0.54
N LEU A 609 0.38 5.00 0.09
CA LEU A 609 -0.04 6.38 0.33
C LEU A 609 -0.22 7.13 -1.00
N ALA A 610 0.73 6.98 -1.93
CA ALA A 610 0.70 7.59 -3.26
C ALA A 610 -0.50 7.13 -4.10
N LEU A 611 -0.85 5.84 -4.05
CA LEU A 611 -2.00 5.30 -4.77
C LEU A 611 -3.34 5.58 -4.08
N GLY A 612 -3.33 6.25 -2.92
CA GLY A 612 -4.50 6.63 -2.16
C GLY A 612 -5.00 5.52 -1.23
N ILE A 613 -4.47 5.46 -0.01
CA ILE A 613 -4.81 4.44 1.01
C ILE A 613 -6.33 4.31 1.31
N ARG A 614 -7.09 5.41 1.15
CA ARG A 614 -8.55 5.46 1.36
C ARG A 614 -9.37 4.78 0.26
N ALA A 615 -8.76 4.44 -0.88
CA ALA A 615 -9.41 3.70 -1.97
C ALA A 615 -9.60 2.20 -1.66
N GLY A 616 -9.23 1.74 -0.46
CA GLY A 616 -9.46 0.37 0.00
C GLY A 616 -8.36 -0.61 -0.45
N LEU A 617 -8.77 -1.75 -0.98
CA LEU A 617 -7.90 -2.88 -1.32
C LEU A 617 -6.91 -2.63 -2.50
N PRO A 618 -7.31 -1.99 -3.62
CA PRO A 618 -6.47 -1.91 -4.82
C PRO A 618 -5.08 -1.24 -4.64
N PRO A 619 -4.94 -0.12 -3.90
CA PRO A 619 -3.64 0.50 -3.62
C PRO A 619 -2.63 -0.48 -3.02
N PHE A 620 -3.06 -1.29 -2.05
CA PHE A 620 -2.24 -2.33 -1.43
C PHE A 620 -1.87 -3.42 -2.43
N VAL A 621 -2.83 -3.93 -3.21
CA VAL A 621 -2.57 -4.97 -4.21
C VAL A 621 -1.51 -4.51 -5.21
N VAL A 622 -1.66 -3.31 -5.76
CA VAL A 622 -0.74 -2.75 -6.76
C VAL A 622 0.62 -2.46 -6.13
N ALA A 623 0.67 -1.73 -5.01
CA ALA A 623 1.91 -1.37 -4.35
C ALA A 623 2.73 -2.60 -3.93
N LEU A 624 2.12 -3.55 -3.19
CA LEU A 624 2.85 -4.71 -2.68
C LEU A 624 3.24 -5.69 -3.80
N THR A 625 2.53 -5.68 -4.93
CA THR A 625 2.91 -6.43 -6.14
C THR A 625 4.14 -5.80 -6.81
N LEU A 626 4.16 -4.47 -6.97
CA LEU A 626 5.28 -3.72 -7.55
C LEU A 626 6.56 -3.80 -6.70
N VAL A 627 6.43 -3.95 -5.38
CA VAL A 627 7.57 -4.05 -4.47
C VAL A 627 8.24 -5.42 -4.50
N GLY A 628 7.49 -6.52 -4.70
CA GLY A 628 8.01 -7.88 -4.49
C GLY A 628 8.17 -8.77 -5.72
N TRP A 629 7.78 -8.33 -6.92
CA TRP A 629 7.86 -9.17 -8.14
C TRP A 629 9.29 -9.63 -8.50
N GLY A 630 10.31 -8.89 -8.07
CA GLY A 630 11.72 -9.14 -8.42
C GLY A 630 12.22 -10.51 -7.95
N GLU A 631 11.82 -10.97 -6.76
CA GLU A 631 12.27 -12.25 -6.20
C GLU A 631 11.74 -13.43 -7.03
N VAL A 632 10.44 -13.40 -7.35
CA VAL A 632 9.81 -14.40 -8.23
C VAL A 632 10.40 -14.36 -9.63
N MET A 633 10.63 -13.16 -10.19
CA MET A 633 11.24 -12.99 -11.51
C MET A 633 12.61 -13.65 -11.58
N GLN A 634 13.47 -13.42 -10.57
CA GLN A 634 14.81 -14.00 -10.52
C GLN A 634 14.76 -15.52 -10.41
N PHE A 635 13.83 -16.05 -9.59
CA PHE A 635 13.61 -17.50 -9.51
C PHE A 635 13.21 -18.08 -10.86
N VAL A 636 12.14 -17.57 -11.48
CA VAL A 636 11.63 -18.04 -12.78
C VAL A 636 12.73 -17.99 -13.83
N ARG A 637 13.46 -16.87 -13.89
CA ARG A 637 14.58 -16.68 -14.81
C ARG A 637 15.65 -17.77 -14.61
N SER A 638 16.01 -18.07 -13.36
CA SER A 638 17.01 -19.08 -13.03
C SER A 638 16.57 -20.49 -13.41
N GLU A 639 15.29 -20.81 -13.22
CA GLU A 639 14.74 -22.14 -13.52
C GLU A 639 14.59 -22.35 -15.02
N ILE A 640 14.19 -21.31 -15.76
CA ILE A 640 14.15 -21.35 -17.23
C ILE A 640 15.55 -21.52 -17.81
N PHE A 641 16.55 -20.86 -17.22
CA PHE A 641 17.94 -21.07 -17.59
C PHE A 641 18.37 -22.53 -17.38
N ALA A 642 17.95 -23.17 -16.30
CA ALA A 642 18.23 -24.58 -16.02
C ALA A 642 17.46 -25.56 -16.95
N LEU A 643 16.25 -25.20 -17.38
CA LEU A 643 15.41 -26.03 -18.25
C LEU A 643 15.75 -25.90 -19.74
N LYS A 644 16.19 -24.72 -20.19
CA LYS A 644 16.48 -24.43 -21.60
C LYS A 644 17.45 -25.41 -22.28
N PRO A 645 18.57 -25.85 -21.66
CA PRO A 645 19.50 -26.79 -22.28
C PRO A 645 19.06 -28.27 -22.16
N LYS A 646 17.85 -28.57 -21.68
CA LYS A 646 17.41 -29.96 -21.53
C LYS A 646 16.99 -30.58 -22.88
N PRO A 647 17.29 -31.87 -23.14
CA PRO A 647 17.06 -32.50 -24.46
C PRO A 647 15.61 -32.41 -24.98
N PHE A 648 14.61 -32.44 -24.10
CA PHE A 648 13.20 -32.33 -24.52
C PHE A 648 12.84 -30.94 -25.08
N ILE A 649 13.54 -29.89 -24.65
CA ILE A 649 13.40 -28.54 -25.22
C ILE A 649 14.08 -28.48 -26.59
N GLU A 650 15.26 -29.08 -26.73
CA GLU A 650 15.97 -29.16 -28.01
C GLU A 650 15.16 -29.94 -29.06
N SER A 651 14.52 -31.04 -28.66
CA SER A 651 13.58 -31.78 -29.52
C SER A 651 12.38 -30.93 -29.92
N ALA A 652 11.79 -30.16 -28.99
CA ALA A 652 10.68 -29.26 -29.30
C ALA A 652 11.10 -28.18 -30.31
N VAL A 653 12.32 -27.63 -30.18
CA VAL A 653 12.87 -26.67 -31.16
C VAL A 653 13.10 -27.36 -32.52
N ALA A 654 13.63 -28.58 -32.54
CA ALA A 654 13.88 -29.34 -33.76
C ALA A 654 12.59 -29.67 -34.54
N ILE A 655 11.48 -29.89 -33.83
CA ILE A 655 10.13 -30.11 -34.41
C ILE A 655 9.50 -28.77 -34.91
N GLY A 656 10.20 -27.64 -34.74
CA GLY A 656 9.76 -26.33 -35.22
C GLY A 656 8.79 -25.61 -34.28
N LEU A 657 8.70 -26.00 -32.99
CA LEU A 657 7.93 -25.22 -32.03
C LEU A 657 8.58 -23.84 -31.81
N HIS A 658 7.76 -22.80 -31.84
CA HIS A 658 8.22 -21.44 -31.54
C HIS A 658 8.28 -21.18 -30.03
N ALA A 659 9.16 -20.28 -29.62
CA ALA A 659 9.49 -19.99 -28.21
C ALA A 659 8.27 -19.83 -27.26
N PRO A 660 7.23 -19.03 -27.56
CA PRO A 660 6.06 -18.92 -26.69
C PRO A 660 5.35 -20.26 -26.43
N ARG A 661 5.26 -21.12 -27.46
CA ARG A 661 4.62 -22.43 -27.33
C ARG A 661 5.49 -23.37 -26.53
N ILE A 662 6.81 -23.30 -26.67
CA ILE A 662 7.74 -24.06 -25.83
C ILE A 662 7.62 -23.62 -24.36
N VAL A 663 7.59 -22.30 -24.12
CA VAL A 663 7.46 -21.76 -22.76
C VAL A 663 6.15 -22.21 -22.11
N VAL A 664 5.01 -22.07 -22.80
CA VAL A 664 3.71 -22.43 -22.22
C VAL A 664 3.47 -23.93 -22.15
N ALA A 665 3.89 -24.71 -23.15
CA ALA A 665 3.59 -26.14 -23.23
C ALA A 665 4.63 -27.04 -22.55
N HIS A 666 5.89 -26.61 -22.46
CA HIS A 666 6.99 -27.43 -21.95
C HIS A 666 7.69 -26.83 -20.75
N VAL A 667 7.88 -25.52 -20.67
CA VAL A 667 8.58 -24.90 -19.54
C VAL A 667 7.63 -24.71 -18.35
N LEU A 668 6.51 -24.01 -18.55
CA LEU A 668 5.56 -23.66 -17.48
C LEU A 668 5.03 -24.88 -16.70
N PRO A 669 4.65 -26.01 -17.32
CA PRO A 669 4.21 -27.19 -16.57
C PRO A 669 5.31 -27.80 -15.70
N ASN A 670 6.58 -27.65 -16.09
CA ASN A 670 7.72 -28.09 -15.28
C ASN A 670 8.08 -27.08 -14.19
N LEU A 671 7.72 -25.80 -14.35
CA LEU A 671 7.86 -24.77 -13.32
C LEU A 671 6.77 -24.83 -12.26
N LEU A 672 5.57 -25.30 -12.60
CA LEU A 672 4.38 -25.28 -11.73
C LEU A 672 4.65 -25.82 -10.30
N PRO A 673 5.27 -27.00 -10.12
CA PRO A 673 5.52 -27.54 -8.78
C PRO A 673 6.34 -26.59 -7.89
N SER A 674 7.42 -26.04 -8.43
CA SER A 674 8.29 -25.11 -7.71
C SER A 674 7.65 -23.73 -7.53
N LEU A 675 6.86 -23.27 -8.51
CA LEU A 675 6.09 -22.03 -8.42
C LEU A 675 5.03 -22.09 -7.31
N ILE A 676 4.37 -23.22 -7.09
CA ILE A 676 3.39 -23.36 -6.00
C ILE A 676 4.11 -23.29 -4.64
N ALA A 677 5.26 -23.95 -4.50
CA ALA A 677 6.05 -23.87 -3.27
C ALA A 677 6.49 -22.44 -2.98
N ILE A 678 6.92 -21.70 -4.01
CA ILE A 678 7.31 -20.29 -3.89
C ILE A 678 6.11 -19.40 -3.62
N ALA A 679 4.96 -19.62 -4.25
CA ALA A 679 3.75 -18.86 -3.96
C ALA A 679 3.35 -18.99 -2.48
N ALA A 680 3.50 -20.19 -1.89
CA ALA A 680 3.28 -20.38 -0.46
C ALA A 680 4.31 -19.61 0.40
N LEU A 681 5.59 -19.64 0.05
CA LEU A 681 6.62 -18.86 0.77
C LEU A 681 6.39 -17.34 0.64
N GLU A 682 6.01 -16.87 -0.55
CA GLU A 682 5.64 -15.48 -0.82
C GLU A 682 4.40 -15.05 -0.01
N MET A 683 3.44 -15.95 0.19
CA MET A 683 2.28 -15.67 1.05
C MET A 683 2.72 -15.33 2.48
N GLY A 684 3.66 -16.09 3.05
CA GLY A 684 4.24 -15.78 4.35
C GLY A 684 4.99 -14.44 4.37
N ALA A 685 5.74 -14.12 3.30
CA ALA A 685 6.45 -12.86 3.18
C ALA A 685 5.51 -11.64 3.05
N VAL A 686 4.43 -11.77 2.28
CA VAL A 686 3.40 -10.74 2.09
C VAL A 686 2.64 -10.51 3.39
N LEU A 687 2.23 -11.57 4.09
CA LEU A 687 1.53 -11.45 5.38
C LEU A 687 2.41 -10.77 6.43
N MET A 688 3.70 -11.07 6.46
CA MET A 688 4.64 -10.39 7.35
C MET A 688 4.76 -8.90 7.03
N LEU A 689 4.90 -8.56 5.74
CA LEU A 689 4.94 -7.16 5.31
C LEU A 689 3.64 -6.42 5.64
N LEU A 690 2.48 -7.06 5.47
CA LEU A 690 1.18 -6.48 5.78
C LEU A 690 1.01 -6.23 7.29
N GLY A 691 1.47 -7.17 8.13
CA GLY A 691 1.48 -6.97 9.58
C GLY A 691 2.43 -5.85 10.02
N GLU A 692 3.61 -5.72 9.39
CA GLU A 692 4.54 -4.61 9.64
C GLU A 692 3.95 -3.26 9.20
N LEU A 693 3.29 -3.19 8.04
CA LEU A 693 2.59 -1.99 7.57
C LEU A 693 1.45 -1.59 8.51
N GLY A 694 0.60 -2.55 8.90
CA GLY A 694 -0.51 -2.32 9.81
C GLY A 694 -0.06 -1.82 11.18
N PHE A 695 1.02 -2.41 11.71
CA PHE A 695 1.65 -1.97 12.96
C PHE A 695 2.16 -0.52 12.90
N VAL A 696 2.67 -0.09 11.74
CA VAL A 696 3.11 1.29 11.49
C VAL A 696 1.93 2.25 11.22
N GLY A 697 0.69 1.75 11.19
CA GLY A 697 -0.51 2.56 10.97
C GLY A 697 -0.93 2.66 9.50
N ILE A 698 -0.41 1.80 8.62
CA ILE A 698 -0.74 1.74 7.19
C ILE A 698 -1.56 0.48 6.92
N PHE A 699 -2.87 0.66 6.79
CA PHE A 699 -3.83 -0.43 6.60
C PHE A 699 -4.97 -0.01 5.67
N ILE A 700 -5.79 -0.98 5.26
CA ILE A 700 -6.86 -0.78 4.28
C ILE A 700 -7.85 0.29 4.76
N GLY A 701 -8.13 1.29 3.91
CA GLY A 701 -9.06 2.37 4.22
C GLY A 701 -8.42 3.56 4.95
N GLY A 702 -7.19 3.42 5.45
CA GLY A 702 -6.43 4.53 6.02
C GLY A 702 -7.02 5.18 7.26
N GLY A 703 -7.96 4.50 7.92
CA GLY A 703 -8.51 4.84 9.23
C GLY A 703 -9.38 6.10 9.31
N ILE A 704 -10.19 6.13 10.36
CA ILE A 704 -11.08 7.22 10.77
C ILE A 704 -10.55 7.75 12.10
N SER A 705 -10.47 9.07 12.24
CA SER A 705 -10.16 9.74 13.51
C SER A 705 -11.43 10.27 14.14
N THR A 706 -11.67 9.94 15.40
CA THR A 706 -12.75 10.56 16.20
C THR A 706 -12.20 11.68 17.06
N ASP A 707 -12.97 12.76 17.19
CA ASP A 707 -12.64 13.84 18.12
C ASP A 707 -12.63 13.33 19.57
N PRO A 708 -11.72 13.82 20.42
CA PRO A 708 -11.73 13.52 21.83
C PRO A 708 -13.05 14.00 22.45
N ASP A 709 -13.85 13.06 22.96
CA ASP A 709 -14.98 13.42 23.82
C ASP A 709 -14.43 14.18 25.04
N MET A 710 -15.15 15.23 25.49
CA MET A 710 -14.76 16.08 26.63
C MET A 710 -14.46 15.25 27.90
N ALA A 711 -15.04 14.05 27.99
CA ALA A 711 -14.84 13.11 29.09
C ALA A 711 -13.51 12.32 29.03
N THR A 712 -12.92 12.11 27.86
CA THR A 712 -11.73 11.23 27.69
C THR A 712 -10.49 11.96 27.20
N GLY A 713 -10.64 13.08 26.48
CA GLY A 713 -9.51 13.92 26.04
C GLY A 713 -8.55 13.26 25.02
N VAL A 714 -8.86 12.05 24.52
CA VAL A 714 -8.01 11.30 23.58
C VAL A 714 -8.77 11.06 22.27
N GLY A 715 -8.24 11.58 21.15
CA GLY A 715 -8.76 11.26 19.82
C GLY A 715 -8.33 9.86 19.40
N LEU A 716 -9.27 9.03 18.91
CA LEU A 716 -9.01 7.64 18.54
C LEU A 716 -8.95 7.50 17.03
N PHE A 717 -7.85 6.93 16.51
CA PHE A 717 -7.71 6.52 15.12
C PHE A 717 -8.00 5.02 15.02
N TYR A 718 -8.97 4.62 14.20
CA TYR A 718 -9.38 3.22 14.07
C TYR A 718 -9.85 2.90 12.64
N SER A 719 -9.94 1.61 12.29
CA SER A 719 -10.54 1.16 11.03
C SER A 719 -11.93 0.59 11.24
N ASP A 720 -12.85 0.93 10.35
CA ASP A 720 -14.14 0.26 10.24
C ASP A 720 -14.04 -1.08 9.48
N VAL A 721 -12.92 -1.35 8.82
CA VAL A 721 -12.66 -2.63 8.14
C VAL A 721 -12.06 -3.63 9.14
N PRO A 722 -12.70 -4.79 9.37
CA PRO A 722 -12.06 -5.88 10.10
C PRO A 722 -10.93 -6.42 9.22
N GLU A 723 -9.69 -6.10 9.58
CA GLU A 723 -8.46 -6.51 8.90
C GLU A 723 -7.34 -6.57 9.95
N TRP A 724 -6.53 -7.63 9.97
CA TRP A 724 -5.57 -7.83 11.06
C TRP A 724 -4.52 -6.72 11.18
N GLY A 725 -4.04 -6.16 10.06
CA GLY A 725 -3.11 -5.03 10.06
C GLY A 725 -3.73 -3.77 10.66
N ALA A 726 -4.99 -3.48 10.32
CA ALA A 726 -5.77 -2.41 10.93
C ALA A 726 -5.97 -2.63 12.43
N LEU A 727 -6.20 -3.87 12.86
CA LEU A 727 -6.26 -4.25 14.28
C LEU A 727 -4.91 -4.18 15.00
N LEU A 728 -3.80 -3.95 14.31
CA LEU A 728 -2.49 -3.70 14.92
C LEU A 728 -2.11 -2.22 14.91
N SER A 729 -2.88 -1.38 14.23
CA SER A 729 -2.64 0.05 14.16
C SER A 729 -2.81 0.71 15.53
N ASN A 730 -2.00 1.73 15.82
CA ASN A 730 -2.03 2.56 17.04
C ASN A 730 -1.81 1.83 18.37
N ILE A 731 -1.71 0.50 18.38
CA ILE A 731 -1.60 -0.27 19.62
C ILE A 731 -0.23 -0.10 20.28
N HIS A 732 0.79 0.37 19.57
CA HIS A 732 2.12 0.62 20.17
C HIS A 732 2.05 1.56 21.39
N GLY A 733 1.16 2.56 21.41
CA GLY A 733 0.94 3.44 22.57
C GLY A 733 0.17 2.79 23.73
N TYR A 734 -0.59 1.72 23.47
CA TYR A 734 -1.53 1.14 24.43
C TYR A 734 -1.25 -0.32 24.81
N THR A 735 -0.27 -0.95 24.17
CA THR A 735 0.04 -2.39 24.33
C THR A 735 0.29 -2.77 25.79
N GLN A 736 0.83 -1.84 26.59
CA GLN A 736 1.10 -2.09 28.01
C GLN A 736 -0.19 -2.11 28.85
N ALA A 737 -1.14 -1.22 28.55
CA ALA A 737 -2.41 -1.10 29.26
C ALA A 737 -3.42 -2.17 28.82
N TYR A 738 -3.54 -2.38 27.50
CA TYR A 738 -4.56 -3.20 26.86
C TYR A 738 -3.93 -4.23 25.91
N PRO A 739 -3.22 -5.21 26.45
CA PRO A 739 -2.36 -6.10 25.66
C PRO A 739 -3.10 -7.10 24.77
N TRP A 740 -4.37 -7.40 25.05
CA TRP A 740 -5.17 -8.33 24.23
C TRP A 740 -5.39 -7.78 22.81
N MET A 741 -5.51 -6.46 22.66
CA MET A 741 -5.70 -5.80 21.37
C MET A 741 -4.52 -6.06 20.42
N ALA A 742 -3.29 -6.08 20.93
CA ALA A 742 -2.10 -6.40 20.15
C ALA A 742 -1.93 -7.91 19.93
N LEU A 743 -2.20 -8.69 20.97
CA LEU A 743 -1.76 -10.07 21.06
C LEU A 743 -2.51 -10.99 20.09
N TYR A 744 -3.85 -10.90 20.03
CA TYR A 744 -4.65 -11.82 19.22
C TYR A 744 -4.46 -11.63 17.71
N PRO A 745 -4.48 -10.39 17.16
CA PRO A 745 -4.14 -10.17 15.75
C PRO A 745 -2.70 -10.59 15.42
N ALA A 746 -1.74 -10.35 16.33
CA ALA A 746 -0.36 -10.76 16.13
C ALA A 746 -0.18 -12.29 16.10
N ILE A 747 -0.91 -13.03 16.94
CA ILE A 747 -0.96 -14.51 16.90
C ILE A 747 -1.57 -14.98 15.58
N ALA A 748 -2.64 -14.35 15.11
CA ALA A 748 -3.27 -14.70 13.84
C ALA A 748 -2.28 -14.54 12.65
N PHE A 749 -1.57 -13.41 12.58
CA PHE A 749 -0.47 -13.22 11.61
C PHE A 749 0.61 -14.28 11.74
N PHE A 750 1.12 -14.52 12.96
CA PHE A 750 2.18 -15.50 13.19
C PHE A 750 1.77 -16.91 12.73
N LEU A 751 0.56 -17.37 13.11
CA LEU A 751 0.06 -18.68 12.71
C LEU A 751 -0.11 -18.78 11.19
N ALA A 752 -0.59 -17.71 10.54
CA ALA A 752 -0.73 -17.67 9.09
C ALA A 752 0.62 -17.72 8.37
N ILE A 753 1.58 -16.89 8.79
CA ILE A 753 2.94 -16.88 8.23
C ILE A 753 3.61 -18.23 8.43
N LEU A 754 3.49 -18.81 9.63
CA LEU A 754 4.04 -20.13 9.94
C LEU A 754 3.40 -21.23 9.09
N ALA A 755 2.07 -21.21 8.91
CA ALA A 755 1.34 -22.19 8.11
C ALA A 755 1.86 -22.23 6.67
N PHE A 756 1.94 -21.06 6.02
CA PHE A 756 2.39 -20.94 4.64
C PHE A 756 3.89 -21.22 4.47
N ASN A 757 4.74 -20.81 5.42
CA ASN A 757 6.17 -21.13 5.40
C ASN A 757 6.44 -22.63 5.56
N LEU A 758 5.74 -23.30 6.50
CA LEU A 758 5.84 -24.74 6.70
C LEU A 758 5.31 -25.51 5.49
N PHE A 759 4.17 -25.09 4.95
CA PHE A 759 3.56 -25.71 3.77
C PHE A 759 4.46 -25.56 2.54
N GLY A 760 4.97 -24.36 2.26
CA GLY A 760 5.87 -24.08 1.15
C GLY A 760 7.19 -24.85 1.23
N GLU A 761 7.81 -24.87 2.42
CA GLU A 761 9.04 -25.66 2.65
C GLU A 761 8.80 -27.16 2.51
N GLY A 762 7.67 -27.63 3.04
CA GLY A 762 7.24 -29.02 2.92
C GLY A 762 7.03 -29.42 1.45
N LEU A 763 6.34 -28.58 0.68
CA LEU A 763 6.07 -28.82 -0.74
C LEU A 763 7.37 -28.82 -1.56
N ARG A 764 8.28 -27.88 -1.30
CA ARG A 764 9.60 -27.82 -1.96
C ARG A 764 10.37 -29.12 -1.79
N ARG A 765 10.46 -29.63 -0.55
CA ARG A 765 11.14 -30.93 -0.27
C ARG A 765 10.49 -32.10 -0.98
N LEU A 766 9.16 -32.12 -1.08
CA LEU A 766 8.46 -33.19 -1.83
C LEU A 766 8.79 -33.14 -3.33
N VAL A 767 8.93 -31.95 -3.90
CA VAL A 767 9.33 -31.77 -5.30
C VAL A 767 10.77 -32.25 -5.49
N ASP A 768 11.70 -31.82 -4.62
CA ASP A 768 13.13 -32.12 -4.72
C ASP A 768 13.45 -33.60 -4.46
N ASP A 769 12.88 -34.21 -3.41
CA ASP A 769 13.24 -35.56 -2.95
C ASP A 769 12.51 -36.69 -3.72
N VAL A 770 11.28 -36.43 -4.19
CA VAL A 770 10.39 -37.49 -4.73
C VAL A 770 10.08 -37.28 -6.23
N GLY A 771 10.45 -36.14 -6.83
CA GLY A 771 10.17 -35.85 -8.24
C GLY A 771 8.67 -35.82 -8.56
N VAL A 772 7.86 -35.26 -7.65
CA VAL A 772 6.39 -35.29 -7.76
C VAL A 772 5.94 -34.40 -8.92
N ASN A 773 5.31 -35.03 -9.91
CA ASN A 773 4.69 -34.32 -11.02
C ASN A 773 3.28 -33.84 -10.61
N LEU A 774 3.20 -32.65 -9.98
CA LEU A 774 1.94 -32.02 -9.52
C LEU A 774 0.98 -31.64 -10.66
N THR A 775 1.40 -31.74 -11.92
CA THR A 775 0.59 -31.39 -13.11
C THR A 775 -0.71 -32.20 -13.25
N ARG A 776 -0.83 -33.38 -12.60
CA ARG A 776 -2.06 -34.19 -12.60
C ARG A 776 -3.13 -33.69 -11.61
N LEU A 777 -2.72 -33.02 -10.53
CA LEU A 777 -3.64 -32.48 -9.50
C LEU A 777 -4.13 -31.07 -9.85
N LEU A 778 -3.31 -30.29 -10.57
CA LEU A 778 -3.62 -28.91 -10.98
C LEU A 778 -3.50 -28.80 -12.50
N ASN A 779 -4.55 -29.20 -13.20
CA ASN A 779 -4.66 -29.05 -14.66
C ASN A 779 -5.10 -27.61 -15.01
N ARG A 780 -4.85 -27.16 -16.26
CA ARG A 780 -5.35 -25.86 -16.76
C ARG A 780 -6.85 -25.69 -16.59
N TYR A 781 -7.61 -26.80 -16.62
CA TYR A 781 -9.05 -26.81 -16.41
C TYR A 781 -9.44 -26.60 -14.95
N THR A 782 -8.67 -27.13 -13.98
CA THR A 782 -8.97 -26.91 -12.55
C THR A 782 -8.62 -25.47 -12.14
N LEU A 783 -7.56 -24.89 -12.70
CA LEU A 783 -7.23 -23.47 -12.52
C LEU A 783 -8.23 -22.53 -13.20
N ALA A 784 -8.62 -22.82 -14.44
CA ALA A 784 -9.64 -22.06 -15.15
C ALA A 784 -11.01 -22.17 -14.46
N LEU A 785 -11.37 -23.35 -13.96
CA LEU A 785 -12.59 -23.56 -13.20
C LEU A 785 -12.55 -22.81 -11.88
N ALA A 786 -11.45 -22.84 -11.13
CA ALA A 786 -11.32 -22.06 -9.90
C ALA A 786 -11.42 -20.55 -10.16
N LEU A 787 -10.80 -20.05 -11.23
CA LEU A 787 -10.91 -18.65 -11.65
C LEU A 787 -12.34 -18.30 -12.09
N LEU A 788 -12.99 -19.16 -12.86
CA LEU A 788 -14.37 -18.97 -13.30
C LEU A 788 -15.36 -19.06 -12.15
N LEU A 789 -15.15 -19.95 -11.18
CA LEU A 789 -15.96 -20.03 -9.97
C LEU A 789 -15.76 -18.80 -9.09
N PHE A 790 -14.53 -18.27 -9.01
CA PHE A 790 -14.22 -17.05 -8.27
C PHE A 790 -14.84 -15.80 -8.92
N LEU A 791 -14.62 -15.60 -10.22
CA LEU A 791 -15.21 -14.51 -10.99
C LEU A 791 -16.74 -14.62 -11.08
N GLY A 792 -17.22 -15.85 -11.28
CA GLY A 792 -18.63 -16.18 -11.31
C GLY A 792 -19.30 -15.94 -9.96
N TRP A 793 -18.64 -16.26 -8.85
CA TRP A 793 -19.17 -15.95 -7.51
C TRP A 793 -19.33 -14.45 -7.28
N GLY A 794 -18.33 -13.65 -7.64
CA GLY A 794 -18.43 -12.18 -7.57
C GLY A 794 -19.56 -11.65 -8.42
N TRP A 795 -19.61 -12.05 -9.69
CA TRP A 795 -20.67 -11.62 -10.62
C TRP A 795 -22.07 -12.06 -10.17
N VAL A 796 -22.23 -13.32 -9.70
CA VAL A 796 -23.50 -13.84 -9.18
C VAL A 796 -23.90 -13.08 -7.92
N ARG A 797 -23.01 -12.89 -6.96
CA ARG A 797 -23.28 -12.08 -5.75
C ARG A 797 -23.68 -10.65 -6.09
N ASP A 798 -23.09 -10.07 -7.14
CA ASP A 798 -23.34 -8.67 -7.53
C ASP A 798 -24.62 -8.46 -8.35
N ASN A 799 -25.08 -9.49 -9.05
CA ASN A 799 -26.19 -9.40 -10.01
C ASN A 799 -27.39 -10.31 -9.67
N THR A 800 -27.32 -11.08 -8.59
CA THR A 800 -28.43 -11.91 -8.09
C THR A 800 -28.67 -11.64 -6.61
N GLY A 801 -29.92 -11.78 -6.15
CA GLY A 801 -30.31 -11.54 -4.75
C GLY A 801 -30.92 -10.16 -4.49
N GLU A 802 -31.00 -9.81 -3.21
CA GLU A 802 -31.69 -8.61 -2.68
C GLU A 802 -31.24 -7.30 -3.35
N ALA A 803 -29.95 -7.19 -3.67
CA ALA A 803 -29.37 -6.01 -4.29
C ALA A 803 -29.93 -5.66 -5.69
N ALA A 804 -30.28 -6.68 -6.49
CA ALA A 804 -30.87 -6.48 -7.81
C ALA A 804 -32.35 -6.08 -7.71
N VAL A 805 -33.06 -6.64 -6.72
CA VAL A 805 -34.46 -6.30 -6.42
C VAL A 805 -34.55 -4.85 -5.95
N TYR A 806 -33.70 -4.44 -5.00
CA TYR A 806 -33.67 -3.07 -4.49
C TYR A 806 -33.30 -2.06 -5.58
N ARG A 807 -32.54 -2.46 -6.60
CA ARG A 807 -32.24 -1.59 -7.75
C ARG A 807 -33.50 -1.19 -8.50
N GLN A 808 -34.35 -2.18 -8.81
CA GLN A 808 -35.62 -1.94 -9.48
C GLN A 808 -36.60 -1.16 -8.59
N GLN A 809 -36.55 -1.36 -7.27
CA GLN A 809 -37.38 -0.62 -6.32
C GLN A 809 -36.93 0.85 -6.18
N ALA A 810 -35.62 1.10 -6.12
CA ALA A 810 -35.06 2.44 -6.06
C ALA A 810 -35.30 3.24 -7.34
N ALA A 811 -35.27 2.59 -8.52
CA ALA A 811 -35.63 3.18 -9.82
C ALA A 811 -37.10 3.62 -9.96
N ARG A 812 -37.91 3.53 -8.89
CA ARG A 812 -39.27 4.10 -8.84
C ARG A 812 -39.29 5.53 -8.31
N PHE A 813 -38.14 6.07 -7.91
CA PHE A 813 -37.99 7.47 -7.54
C PHE A 813 -38.31 8.38 -8.74
N ASP A 814 -39.06 9.46 -8.53
CA ASP A 814 -39.50 10.36 -9.60
C ASP A 814 -38.98 11.78 -9.33
N GLY A 815 -38.03 12.23 -10.15
CA GLY A 815 -37.40 13.55 -10.00
C GLY A 815 -38.37 14.72 -10.17
N ALA A 816 -39.44 14.56 -10.97
CA ALA A 816 -40.43 15.62 -11.18
C ALA A 816 -41.32 15.81 -9.94
N ARG A 817 -41.61 14.72 -9.20
CA ARG A 817 -42.32 14.82 -7.91
C ARG A 817 -41.47 15.47 -6.84
N ALA A 818 -40.19 15.12 -6.77
CA ALA A 818 -39.26 15.80 -5.88
C ALA A 818 -39.19 17.30 -6.22
N LEU A 819 -39.07 17.66 -7.49
CA LEU A 819 -39.09 19.07 -7.92
C LEU A 819 -40.36 19.81 -7.48
N ALA A 820 -41.54 19.17 -7.59
CA ALA A 820 -42.80 19.77 -7.13
C ALA A 820 -42.82 20.04 -5.61
N ASP A 821 -42.16 19.20 -4.80
CA ASP A 821 -41.98 19.45 -3.36
C ASP A 821 -41.03 20.64 -3.13
N VAL A 822 -39.97 20.82 -3.95
CA VAL A 822 -39.11 22.01 -3.91
C VAL A 822 -39.91 23.27 -4.27
N GLU A 823 -40.64 23.26 -5.38
CA GLU A 823 -41.50 24.37 -5.83
C GLU A 823 -42.51 24.77 -4.74
N ARG A 824 -43.05 23.80 -4.00
CA ARG A 824 -43.98 24.07 -2.90
C ARG A 824 -43.28 24.75 -1.74
N LEU A 825 -42.11 24.27 -1.32
CA LEU A 825 -41.33 24.81 -0.20
C LEU A 825 -40.78 26.21 -0.49
N THR A 826 -40.53 26.54 -1.76
CA THR A 826 -40.04 27.85 -2.20
C THR A 826 -41.15 28.78 -2.70
N SER A 827 -42.41 28.32 -2.69
CA SER A 827 -43.53 29.11 -3.20
C SER A 827 -43.75 30.42 -2.43
N PRO A 828 -44.24 31.49 -3.08
CA PRO A 828 -44.56 32.76 -2.42
C PRO A 828 -45.55 32.61 -1.25
N GLU A 829 -46.39 31.58 -1.25
CA GLU A 829 -47.34 31.27 -0.17
C GLU A 829 -46.65 30.86 1.14
N MET A 830 -45.42 30.35 1.08
CA MET A 830 -44.62 30.06 2.28
C MET A 830 -44.21 31.35 2.98
N ALA A 831 -44.17 32.49 2.27
CA ALA A 831 -43.74 33.79 2.79
C ALA A 831 -42.34 33.74 3.42
N GLY A 832 -41.43 32.97 2.80
CA GLY A 832 -40.09 32.77 3.30
C GLY A 832 -39.91 31.52 4.16
N ARG A 833 -38.66 31.11 4.40
CA ARG A 833 -38.35 29.97 5.30
C ARG A 833 -37.25 30.29 6.32
N ALA A 834 -36.97 31.57 6.53
CA ALA A 834 -35.95 31.98 7.48
C ALA A 834 -36.30 31.50 8.89
N ILE A 835 -35.30 31.07 9.64
CA ILE A 835 -35.44 30.62 11.03
C ILE A 835 -36.26 31.63 11.88
N GLY A 836 -37.25 31.12 12.62
CA GLY A 836 -38.12 31.94 13.47
C GLY A 836 -39.26 32.66 12.76
N THR A 837 -39.45 32.46 11.45
CA THR A 837 -40.58 33.04 10.70
C THR A 837 -41.79 32.12 10.66
N ALA A 838 -42.98 32.68 10.45
CA ALA A 838 -44.20 31.91 10.24
C ALA A 838 -44.12 31.00 8.99
N GLY A 839 -43.26 31.34 8.03
CA GLY A 839 -43.05 30.53 6.84
C GLY A 839 -42.22 29.26 7.10
N ALA A 840 -41.22 29.34 7.99
CA ALA A 840 -40.54 28.15 8.51
C ALA A 840 -41.52 27.21 9.24
N ASP A 841 -42.43 27.75 10.06
CA ASP A 841 -43.49 26.95 10.70
C ASP A 841 -44.43 26.27 9.68
N ARG A 842 -44.84 26.98 8.62
CA ARG A 842 -45.64 26.40 7.53
C ARG A 842 -44.89 25.30 6.77
N ALA A 843 -43.60 25.47 6.54
CA ALA A 843 -42.76 24.45 5.92
C ALA A 843 -42.68 23.20 6.82
N ALA A 844 -42.50 23.37 8.13
CA ALA A 844 -42.54 22.27 9.10
C ALA A 844 -43.89 21.54 9.08
N ASP A 845 -45.00 22.29 9.09
CA ASP A 845 -46.36 21.73 9.01
C ASP A 845 -46.59 20.97 7.70
N TYR A 846 -46.11 21.51 6.57
CA TYR A 846 -46.17 20.84 5.27
C TYR A 846 -45.43 19.51 5.30
N ILE A 847 -44.18 19.50 5.78
CA ILE A 847 -43.36 18.28 5.87
C ILE A 847 -44.02 17.25 6.80
N ALA A 848 -44.56 17.68 7.95
CA ALA A 848 -45.28 16.79 8.88
C ALA A 848 -46.53 16.17 8.23
N GLN A 849 -47.30 16.95 7.48
CA GLN A 849 -48.45 16.44 6.71
C GLN A 849 -48.01 15.43 5.64
N ARG A 850 -46.88 15.67 4.97
CA ARG A 850 -46.31 14.71 4.02
C ARG A 850 -45.83 13.44 4.72
N PHE A 851 -45.17 13.53 5.86
CA PHE A 851 -44.78 12.36 6.67
C PHE A 851 -46.00 11.53 7.09
N GLU A 852 -47.09 12.18 7.49
CA GLU A 852 -48.35 11.50 7.84
C GLU A 852 -49.02 10.87 6.62
N ALA A 853 -49.10 11.57 5.49
CA ALA A 853 -49.66 11.04 4.23
C ALA A 853 -48.86 9.85 3.69
N LEU A 854 -47.53 9.89 3.85
CA LEU A 854 -46.63 8.79 3.55
C LEU A 854 -46.64 7.71 4.65
N GLY A 855 -47.38 7.93 5.74
CA GLY A 855 -47.63 7.01 6.85
C GLY A 855 -46.39 6.59 7.62
N LEU A 856 -45.48 7.53 7.87
CA LEU A 856 -44.44 7.39 8.89
C LEU A 856 -45.05 7.49 10.28
N GLN A 857 -44.45 6.82 11.27
CA GLN A 857 -44.89 6.92 12.66
C GLN A 857 -44.27 8.15 13.34
N ARG A 858 -45.05 8.79 14.21
CA ARG A 858 -44.67 9.97 14.99
C ARG A 858 -43.52 9.65 15.95
N ALA A 859 -42.44 10.44 15.85
CA ALA A 859 -41.21 10.27 16.63
C ALA A 859 -40.76 11.55 17.36
N GLY A 860 -41.55 12.63 17.30
CA GLY A 860 -41.35 13.85 18.06
C GLY A 860 -41.89 13.80 19.49
N GLU A 861 -41.83 14.95 20.16
CA GLU A 861 -42.31 15.18 21.52
C GLU A 861 -43.81 14.91 21.61
N ASP A 862 -44.26 14.38 22.76
CA ASP A 862 -45.66 14.09 23.03
C ASP A 862 -46.37 13.24 21.94
N SER A 863 -45.62 12.35 21.28
CA SER A 863 -46.10 11.55 20.14
C SER A 863 -46.59 12.39 18.97
N SER A 864 -46.00 13.56 18.75
CA SER A 864 -46.18 14.39 17.55
C SER A 864 -45.09 14.13 16.51
N TYR A 865 -45.12 14.82 15.37
CA TYR A 865 -43.97 14.87 14.45
C TYR A 865 -42.97 15.96 14.84
N PHE A 866 -43.23 16.76 15.86
CA PHE A 866 -42.43 17.94 16.16
C PHE A 866 -41.53 17.71 17.38
N GLN A 867 -40.30 18.20 17.30
CA GLN A 867 -39.47 18.47 18.46
C GLN A 867 -39.18 19.96 18.50
N ASN A 868 -39.53 20.62 19.60
CA ASN A 868 -39.27 22.05 19.75
C ASN A 868 -37.94 22.27 20.44
N LYS A 869 -37.10 23.11 19.86
CA LYS A 869 -35.85 23.57 20.48
C LYS A 869 -35.82 25.09 20.49
N ALA A 870 -35.25 25.67 21.53
CA ALA A 870 -35.04 27.11 21.57
C ALA A 870 -33.65 27.42 20.98
N ARG A 871 -33.58 28.35 20.03
CA ARG A 871 -32.33 28.76 19.38
C ARG A 871 -32.11 30.25 19.57
N SER A 872 -30.84 30.62 19.74
CA SER A 872 -30.43 32.02 19.78
C SER A 872 -29.48 32.31 18.63
N PHE A 873 -29.77 33.35 17.85
CA PHE A 873 -28.95 33.78 16.71
C PHE A 873 -28.91 35.31 16.60
N GLN A 874 -27.92 35.83 15.89
CA GLN A 874 -27.88 37.25 15.55
C GLN A 874 -28.54 37.51 14.19
N GLN A 875 -29.34 38.57 14.14
CA GLN A 875 -29.99 39.05 12.93
C GLN A 875 -29.53 40.47 12.63
N LEU A 876 -29.17 40.75 11.38
CA LEU A 876 -28.82 42.10 10.95
C LEU A 876 -30.04 43.03 11.06
N SER A 877 -29.86 44.17 11.71
CA SER A 877 -30.92 45.15 11.94
C SER A 877 -30.92 46.29 10.90
N ALA A 878 -29.80 46.45 10.19
CA ALA A 878 -29.64 47.35 9.06
C ALA A 878 -28.59 46.78 8.10
N VAL A 879 -28.59 47.25 6.85
CA VAL A 879 -27.56 46.91 5.86
C VAL A 879 -26.19 47.33 6.41
N PRO A 880 -25.20 46.43 6.49
CA PRO A 880 -23.84 46.78 6.91
C PRO A 880 -23.24 47.91 6.06
N GLU A 881 -22.45 48.78 6.69
CA GLU A 881 -21.79 49.91 6.02
C GLU A 881 -20.28 49.65 5.92
N LEU A 882 -19.73 49.77 4.72
CA LEU A 882 -18.28 49.83 4.48
C LEU A 882 -17.97 51.04 3.61
N ARG A 883 -17.14 51.94 4.12
CA ARG A 883 -16.76 53.20 3.47
C ARG A 883 -15.24 53.34 3.44
N ILE A 884 -14.72 53.66 2.28
CA ILE A 884 -13.30 53.96 2.05
C ILE A 884 -13.20 55.48 1.85
N ASP A 885 -12.38 56.17 2.64
CA ASP A 885 -12.18 57.63 2.56
C ASP A 885 -11.19 58.01 1.45
N ASP A 886 -11.53 57.68 0.21
CA ASP A 886 -10.71 57.95 -0.99
C ASP A 886 -11.47 58.73 -2.09
N GLY A 887 -12.73 59.11 -1.84
CA GLY A 887 -13.57 59.85 -2.78
C GLY A 887 -14.15 59.03 -3.95
N GLY A 888 -13.98 57.70 -3.96
CA GLY A 888 -14.56 56.83 -5.00
C GLY A 888 -16.03 56.45 -4.75
N PRO A 889 -16.64 55.62 -5.60
CA PRO A 889 -18.06 55.27 -5.51
C PRO A 889 -18.39 54.50 -4.22
N PRO A 890 -19.65 54.58 -3.73
CA PRO A 890 -20.09 53.81 -2.57
C PRO A 890 -20.03 52.31 -2.87
N LEU A 891 -19.64 51.52 -1.87
CA LEU A 891 -19.58 50.07 -1.97
C LEU A 891 -20.98 49.48 -1.77
N ARG A 892 -21.29 48.42 -2.52
CA ARG A 892 -22.58 47.74 -2.48
C ARG A 892 -22.51 46.47 -1.63
N TYR A 893 -23.43 46.34 -0.70
CA TYR A 893 -23.59 45.14 0.11
C TYR A 893 -23.97 43.92 -0.76
N LEU A 894 -23.42 42.74 -0.43
CA LEU A 894 -23.51 41.47 -1.19
C LEU A 894 -22.91 41.49 -2.61
N ILE A 895 -22.21 42.56 -2.99
CA ILE A 895 -21.49 42.64 -4.28
C ILE A 895 -20.03 43.01 -4.06
N ASP A 896 -19.79 44.08 -3.31
CA ASP A 896 -18.44 44.59 -3.04
C ASP A 896 -17.93 44.12 -1.67
N PHE A 897 -18.84 43.81 -0.74
CA PHE A 897 -18.55 43.30 0.60
C PHE A 897 -19.75 42.58 1.26
N ASN A 898 -19.47 41.76 2.26
CA ASN A 898 -20.45 41.04 3.09
C ASN A 898 -19.91 40.83 4.51
N GLU A 899 -20.75 40.67 5.53
CA GLU A 899 -20.30 40.25 6.86
C GLU A 899 -19.75 38.83 6.87
N THR A 900 -18.83 38.54 7.80
CA THR A 900 -18.31 37.18 8.00
C THR A 900 -18.90 36.55 9.25
N ALA A 901 -19.48 35.35 9.12
CA ALA A 901 -19.91 34.55 10.26
C ALA A 901 -18.70 34.06 11.06
N GLY A 902 -18.64 34.43 12.36
CA GLY A 902 -17.52 34.10 13.25
C GLY A 902 -17.97 33.67 14.65
N ARG A 903 -17.04 33.46 15.58
CA ARG A 903 -17.35 33.10 16.99
C ARG A 903 -17.67 34.31 17.88
N LEU A 904 -17.45 35.53 17.37
CA LEU A 904 -17.67 36.78 18.07
C LEU A 904 -19.03 37.37 17.69
N PRO A 905 -19.60 38.25 18.55
CA PRO A 905 -20.74 39.08 18.17
C PRO A 905 -20.42 39.91 16.93
N ILE A 906 -21.35 39.99 15.98
CA ILE A 906 -21.14 40.76 14.75
C ILE A 906 -21.42 42.26 14.92
N GLU A 907 -22.10 42.67 15.98
CA GLU A 907 -22.42 44.07 16.24
C GLU A 907 -21.16 44.87 16.58
N GLY A 908 -20.90 45.94 15.83
CA GLY A 908 -19.78 46.83 16.13
C GLY A 908 -19.52 47.88 15.07
N GLU A 909 -18.68 48.84 15.44
CA GLU A 909 -18.21 49.90 14.56
C GLU A 909 -16.69 50.08 14.74
N GLY A 910 -16.00 50.20 13.62
CA GLY A 910 -14.57 50.42 13.55
C GLY A 910 -14.23 51.47 12.50
N SER A 911 -13.45 52.46 12.86
CA SER A 911 -12.88 53.41 11.90
C SER A 911 -11.42 53.66 12.22
N GLY A 912 -10.57 53.66 11.20
CA GLY A 912 -9.13 53.85 11.36
C GLY A 912 -8.37 53.77 10.02
N PRO A 913 -7.06 54.07 10.01
CA PRO A 913 -6.22 53.85 8.84
C PRO A 913 -6.11 52.36 8.52
N ALA A 914 -6.14 52.01 7.23
CA ALA A 914 -6.04 50.64 6.77
C ALA A 914 -4.59 50.16 6.69
N ARG A 915 -4.36 48.91 7.06
CA ARG A 915 -3.05 48.23 7.01
C ARG A 915 -3.21 46.82 6.46
N LEU A 916 -2.42 46.48 5.44
CA LEU A 916 -2.32 45.11 4.93
C LEU A 916 -1.43 44.29 5.85
N LEU A 917 -1.89 43.11 6.26
CA LEU A 917 -1.09 42.10 6.95
C LEU A 917 -0.88 40.90 6.03
N LEU A 918 0.39 40.50 5.86
CA LEU A 918 0.80 39.34 5.10
C LEU A 918 1.46 38.33 6.03
N PHE A 919 1.02 37.08 5.98
CA PHE A 919 1.61 35.98 6.73
C PHE A 919 2.27 35.00 5.77
N GLY A 920 3.53 34.65 6.00
CA GLY A 920 4.17 33.55 5.27
C GLY A 920 3.52 32.23 5.65
N ASP A 921 3.35 31.32 4.69
CA ASP A 921 2.60 30.07 4.84
C ASP A 921 3.09 29.24 6.06
N PRO A 922 2.30 29.14 7.16
CA PRO A 922 2.58 28.16 8.19
C PRO A 922 2.22 26.78 7.66
N SER A 923 3.18 26.13 7.02
CA SER A 923 3.06 24.79 6.43
C SER A 923 2.66 23.67 7.43
N GLY A 924 2.44 24.01 8.71
CA GLY A 924 2.07 23.11 9.82
C GLY A 924 0.75 23.40 10.53
N GLY A 925 -0.11 24.25 9.98
CA GLY A 925 -1.40 24.59 10.59
C GLY A 925 -1.31 25.65 11.70
N ILE A 926 -2.46 26.22 12.05
CA ILE A 926 -2.59 27.29 13.04
C ILE A 926 -2.62 26.65 14.45
N PRO A 927 -1.87 27.16 15.44
CA PRO A 927 -2.01 26.71 16.83
C PRO A 927 -3.47 26.85 17.27
N ARG A 928 -4.11 25.74 17.69
CA ARG A 928 -5.51 25.73 18.16
C ARG A 928 -5.79 26.75 19.28
N PHE A 929 -4.77 27.16 20.05
CA PHE A 929 -4.92 28.07 21.18
C PHE A 929 -3.77 29.10 21.26
N GLY A 930 -4.14 30.37 21.12
CA GLY A 930 -3.32 31.53 21.50
C GLY A 930 -2.81 32.38 20.33
N ILE A 931 -2.61 33.67 20.62
CA ILE A 931 -1.91 34.62 19.73
C ILE A 931 -0.52 34.04 19.41
N PRO A 932 -0.14 33.86 18.13
CA PRO A 932 1.21 33.47 17.75
C PRO A 932 2.23 34.32 18.50
N PRO A 933 3.32 33.77 19.07
CA PRO A 933 4.22 34.51 19.94
C PRO A 933 4.73 35.84 19.34
N PHE A 934 4.88 35.88 18.01
CA PHE A 934 5.30 37.07 17.26
C PHE A 934 4.23 38.17 17.14
N LEU A 935 2.94 37.86 17.28
CA LEU A 935 1.85 38.84 17.29
C LEU A 935 1.52 39.36 18.69
N ARG A 936 2.08 38.77 19.76
CA ARG A 936 1.80 39.19 21.15
C ARG A 936 2.36 40.57 21.50
N SER A 937 3.34 41.06 20.75
CA SER A 937 4.03 42.33 21.01
C SER A 937 3.55 43.49 20.12
N VAL A 938 2.55 43.26 19.27
CA VAL A 938 2.11 44.23 18.27
C VAL A 938 0.66 44.61 18.56
N ASP A 939 0.40 45.92 18.61
CA ASP A 939 -0.91 46.49 18.88
C ASP A 939 -1.39 47.24 17.64
N PHE A 940 -2.47 46.76 17.03
CA PHE A 940 -3.15 47.42 15.90
C PHE A 940 -4.53 47.96 16.32
N GLY A 941 -4.76 48.20 17.62
CA GLY A 941 -6.07 48.54 18.18
C GLY A 941 -6.74 49.80 17.62
N ASP A 942 -6.01 50.66 16.91
CA ASP A 942 -6.53 51.86 16.25
C ASP A 942 -6.60 51.75 14.71
N GLU A 943 -6.28 50.60 14.13
CA GLU A 943 -6.19 50.39 12.68
C GLU A 943 -7.25 49.41 12.16
N VAL A 944 -7.54 49.51 10.86
CA VAL A 944 -8.35 48.53 10.12
C VAL A 944 -7.41 47.58 9.39
N LEU A 945 -7.51 46.28 9.68
CA LEU A 945 -6.60 45.28 9.11
C LEU A 945 -7.18 44.71 7.81
N LEU A 946 -6.36 44.56 6.79
CA LEU A 946 -6.68 43.85 5.54
C LEU A 946 -5.84 42.58 5.46
N VAL A 947 -6.48 41.44 5.25
CA VAL A 947 -5.85 40.13 5.05
C VAL A 947 -6.33 39.48 3.75
N LEU A 948 -5.50 38.66 3.13
CA LEU A 948 -5.72 38.16 1.76
C LEU A 948 -6.53 36.87 1.67
N SER A 949 -6.80 36.19 2.78
CA SER A 949 -7.52 34.92 2.81
C SER A 949 -8.20 34.67 4.17
N GLU A 950 -9.19 33.76 4.22
CA GLU A 950 -9.79 33.32 5.50
C GLU A 950 -8.77 32.69 6.45
N ARG A 951 -7.74 32.03 5.91
CA ARG A 951 -6.66 31.47 6.71
C ARG A 951 -5.92 32.57 7.48
N ASP A 952 -5.62 33.68 6.80
CA ASP A 952 -4.93 34.83 7.40
C ASP A 952 -5.81 35.56 8.40
N MET A 953 -7.12 35.59 8.16
CA MET A 953 -8.11 36.08 9.13
C MET A 953 -7.99 35.32 10.46
N GLN A 954 -7.87 33.99 10.44
CA GLN A 954 -7.72 33.19 11.67
C GLN A 954 -6.42 33.50 12.43
N LEU A 955 -5.35 33.91 11.73
CA LEU A 955 -4.09 34.35 12.35
C LEU A 955 -4.21 35.75 12.96
N ALA A 956 -4.85 36.67 12.24
CA ALA A 956 -5.05 38.05 12.70
C ALA A 956 -6.12 38.19 13.79
N PHE A 957 -7.02 37.21 13.89
CA PHE A 957 -8.22 37.23 14.74
C PHE A 957 -7.96 37.61 16.20
N TRP A 958 -6.84 37.18 16.77
CA TRP A 958 -6.51 37.40 18.18
C TRP A 958 -5.73 38.69 18.45
N THR A 959 -5.42 39.47 17.42
CA THR A 959 -4.72 40.76 17.55
C THR A 959 -5.74 41.87 17.81
N PRO A 960 -5.43 42.93 18.58
CA PRO A 960 -6.32 44.09 18.70
C PRO A 960 -6.46 44.81 17.34
N TYR A 961 -7.69 45.13 16.91
CA TYR A 961 -8.00 45.90 15.70
C TYR A 961 -9.33 46.65 15.82
N ARG A 962 -9.56 47.66 14.96
CA ARG A 962 -10.86 48.36 14.85
C ARG A 962 -11.84 47.66 13.92
N ALA A 963 -11.37 47.11 12.82
CA ALA A 963 -12.14 46.26 11.91
C ALA A 963 -11.18 45.34 11.15
N LEU A 964 -11.67 44.21 10.66
CA LEU A 964 -10.89 43.24 9.88
C LEU A 964 -11.57 43.01 8.52
N LEU A 965 -10.84 43.28 7.45
CA LEU A 965 -11.26 43.06 6.07
C LEU A 965 -10.56 41.83 5.52
N VAL A 966 -11.33 40.92 4.93
CA VAL A 966 -10.83 39.67 4.36
C VAL A 966 -11.12 39.66 2.86
N VAL A 967 -10.11 39.47 2.03
CA VAL A 967 -10.33 39.32 0.58
C VAL A 967 -11.04 37.98 0.31
N ALA A 968 -12.14 38.02 -0.42
CA ALA A 968 -12.83 36.81 -0.89
C ALA A 968 -11.93 36.07 -1.90
N ASP A 969 -11.76 34.75 -1.69
CA ASP A 969 -11.03 33.92 -2.64
C ASP A 969 -11.87 33.60 -3.89
N ASP A 970 -13.20 33.57 -3.72
CA ASP A 970 -14.21 33.37 -4.76
C ASP A 970 -15.30 34.45 -4.62
N PRO A 971 -15.68 35.15 -5.71
CA PRO A 971 -16.81 36.08 -5.72
C PRO A 971 -18.11 35.54 -5.09
N ALA A 972 -18.41 34.24 -5.24
CA ALA A 972 -19.62 33.63 -4.65
C ALA A 972 -19.68 33.78 -3.12
N GLN A 973 -18.53 33.88 -2.44
CA GLN A 973 -18.43 34.07 -0.98
C GLN A 973 -19.05 35.38 -0.48
N LEU A 974 -19.22 36.38 -1.35
CA LEU A 974 -19.84 37.67 -1.02
C LEU A 974 -21.36 37.57 -0.98
N THR A 975 -21.93 36.60 -1.68
CA THR A 975 -23.36 36.35 -1.77
C THR A 975 -23.82 35.22 -0.84
N HIS A 976 -22.93 34.63 -0.04
CA HIS A 976 -23.30 33.65 0.97
C HIS A 976 -23.79 34.32 2.26
N VAL A 977 -25.05 34.09 2.61
CA VAL A 977 -25.61 34.46 3.93
C VAL A 977 -25.63 33.22 4.82
N ARG A 978 -25.23 33.37 6.10
CA ARG A 978 -25.17 32.29 7.09
C ARG A 978 -25.79 32.72 8.41
N THR A 979 -26.27 31.76 9.19
CA THR A 979 -26.73 32.01 10.56
C THR A 979 -25.58 32.49 11.44
N LEU A 980 -25.74 33.65 12.07
CA LEU A 980 -24.74 34.31 12.92
C LEU A 980 -24.92 33.91 14.40
N PRO A 981 -23.83 33.85 15.20
CA PRO A 981 -23.89 33.40 16.59
C PRO A 981 -24.77 34.29 17.46
N GLY A 982 -25.71 33.70 18.21
CA GLY A 982 -26.55 34.43 19.18
C GLY A 982 -25.82 34.80 20.46
N ARG A 983 -24.80 35.67 20.38
CA ARG A 983 -23.99 36.10 21.53
C ARG A 983 -24.14 37.59 21.80
N ASP A 984 -24.53 37.96 23.00
CA ASP A 984 -24.61 39.37 23.39
C ASP A 984 -23.22 40.03 23.46
N GLY A 985 -23.15 41.31 23.08
CA GLY A 985 -21.95 42.14 23.15
C GLY A 985 -21.58 42.78 21.81
N SER A 986 -20.61 43.68 21.83
CA SER A 986 -20.03 44.28 20.63
C SER A 986 -18.62 43.76 20.37
N SER A 987 -18.26 43.61 19.09
CA SER A 987 -16.89 43.29 18.69
C SER A 987 -16.50 44.05 17.41
N PRO A 988 -15.20 44.26 17.17
CA PRO A 988 -14.73 44.85 15.92
C PRO A 988 -15.30 44.13 14.70
N PRO A 989 -15.92 44.85 13.73
CA PRO A 989 -16.59 44.20 12.60
C PRO A 989 -15.59 43.48 11.69
N ILE A 990 -15.97 42.29 11.24
CA ILE A 990 -15.23 41.46 10.29
C ILE A 990 -16.03 41.40 8.99
N LEU A 991 -15.48 41.97 7.92
CA LEU A 991 -16.13 42.05 6.61
C LEU A 991 -15.29 41.34 5.56
N ARG A 992 -15.94 40.54 4.73
CA ARG A 992 -15.35 40.01 3.51
C ARG A 992 -15.53 41.04 2.40
N ILE A 993 -14.52 41.23 1.56
CA ILE A 993 -14.53 42.21 0.47
C ILE A 993 -14.13 41.56 -0.85
N SER A 994 -14.63 42.10 -1.97
CA SER A 994 -14.25 41.65 -3.30
C SER A 994 -12.78 41.93 -3.61
N GLU A 995 -12.19 41.17 -4.54
CA GLU A 995 -10.83 41.45 -5.03
C GLU A 995 -10.73 42.86 -5.63
N THR A 996 -11.80 43.37 -6.26
CA THR A 996 -11.87 44.73 -6.78
C THR A 996 -11.81 45.78 -5.67
N THR A 997 -12.57 45.60 -4.59
CA THR A 997 -12.52 46.46 -3.40
C THR A 997 -11.15 46.41 -2.72
N ALA A 998 -10.55 45.22 -2.62
CA ALA A 998 -9.21 45.04 -2.07
C ALA A 998 -8.14 45.74 -2.93
N ASN A 999 -8.20 45.61 -4.25
CA ASN A 999 -7.30 46.31 -5.17
C ASN A 999 -7.43 47.84 -5.06
N ARG A 1000 -8.64 48.36 -4.80
CA ARG A 1000 -8.86 49.79 -4.53
C ARG A 1000 -8.16 50.26 -3.26
N LEU A 1001 -8.20 49.48 -2.18
CA LEU A 1001 -7.46 49.76 -0.95
C LEU A 1001 -5.94 49.68 -1.14
N LEU A 1002 -5.47 48.69 -1.90
CA LEU A 1002 -4.05 48.43 -2.15
C LEU A 1002 -3.41 49.43 -3.11
N ALA A 1003 -4.20 50.06 -3.99
CA ALA A 1003 -3.72 51.05 -4.95
C ALA A 1003 -2.99 52.23 -4.29
N ALA A 1004 -3.40 52.63 -3.07
CA ALA A 1004 -2.74 53.70 -2.31
C ALA A 1004 -1.31 53.36 -1.84
N ALA A 1005 -0.91 52.08 -1.92
CA ALA A 1005 0.44 51.60 -1.64
C ALA A 1005 1.14 51.03 -2.89
N ASP A 1006 0.66 51.34 -4.10
CA ASP A 1006 1.14 50.78 -5.38
C ASP A 1006 1.13 49.23 -5.42
N LEU A 1007 0.14 48.61 -4.76
CA LEU A 1007 -0.04 47.16 -4.70
C LEU A 1007 -1.35 46.71 -5.36
N THR A 1008 -1.40 45.42 -5.71
CA THR A 1008 -2.60 44.68 -6.13
C THR A 1008 -2.70 43.41 -5.31
N VAL A 1009 -3.85 42.74 -5.27
CA VAL A 1009 -4.02 41.45 -4.60
C VAL A 1009 -3.05 40.42 -5.19
N ALA A 1010 -2.87 40.40 -6.51
CA ALA A 1010 -1.92 39.50 -7.17
C ALA A 1010 -0.47 39.74 -6.72
N THR A 1011 -0.02 41.00 -6.66
CA THR A 1011 1.34 41.32 -6.20
C THR A 1011 1.50 41.11 -4.69
N ALA A 1012 0.47 41.36 -3.90
CA ALA A 1012 0.46 41.10 -2.46
C ALA A 1012 0.50 39.60 -2.15
N ARG A 1013 -0.25 38.76 -2.88
CA ARG A 1013 -0.18 37.28 -2.78
C ARG A 1013 1.20 36.76 -3.22
N ALA A 1014 1.79 37.32 -4.28
CA ALA A 1014 3.15 36.96 -4.69
C ALA A 1014 4.21 37.33 -3.63
N ARG A 1015 4.05 38.50 -2.99
CA ARG A 1015 4.90 38.93 -1.86
C ARG A 1015 4.71 38.04 -0.65
N GLN A 1016 3.47 37.68 -0.33
CA GLN A 1016 3.14 36.73 0.74
C GLN A 1016 3.75 35.34 0.50
N ALA A 1017 3.70 34.83 -0.73
CA ALA A 1017 4.30 33.55 -1.11
C ALA A 1017 5.84 33.55 -1.03
N ALA A 1018 6.47 34.72 -1.04
CA ALA A 1018 7.91 34.88 -0.86
C ALA A 1018 8.33 35.01 0.62
N LEU A 1019 7.40 35.16 1.56
CA LEU A 1019 7.69 35.22 2.99
C LEU A 1019 8.05 33.84 3.54
N ASP A 1020 9.05 33.78 4.42
CA ASP A 1020 9.41 32.56 5.13
C ASP A 1020 8.25 32.12 6.06
N PRO A 1021 8.04 30.81 6.28
CA PRO A 1021 7.05 30.32 7.24
C PRO A 1021 7.21 30.97 8.62
N ILE A 1022 6.11 31.39 9.24
CA ILE A 1022 6.09 32.02 10.59
C ILE A 1022 6.63 33.48 10.59
N THR A 1023 7.01 34.03 9.43
CA THR A 1023 7.25 35.47 9.29
C THR A 1023 5.99 36.20 8.89
N TRP A 1024 5.93 37.50 9.20
CA TRP A 1024 4.83 38.36 8.80
C TRP A 1024 5.38 39.71 8.36
N GLU A 1025 4.62 40.36 7.49
CA GLU A 1025 4.89 41.70 7.01
C GLU A 1025 3.62 42.53 7.14
N SER A 1026 3.76 43.83 7.45
CA SER A 1026 2.64 44.76 7.37
C SER A 1026 2.96 45.95 6.49
N VAL A 1027 1.97 46.39 5.70
CA VAL A 1027 2.10 47.53 4.80
C VAL A 1027 0.99 48.55 5.13
N PRO A 1028 1.32 49.78 5.56
CA PRO A 1028 0.32 50.83 5.76
C PRO A 1028 -0.25 51.27 4.41
N LEU A 1029 -1.57 51.40 4.30
CA LEU A 1029 -2.26 51.74 3.06
C LEU A 1029 -2.61 53.23 2.95
N ASN A 1030 -2.36 54.04 4.00
CA ASN A 1030 -2.61 55.49 4.04
C ASN A 1030 -4.03 55.95 3.63
N VAL A 1031 -5.02 55.06 3.75
CA VAL A 1031 -6.42 55.31 3.48
C VAL A 1031 -7.22 54.94 4.72
N ALA A 1032 -8.14 55.80 5.15
CA ALA A 1032 -9.02 55.50 6.26
C ALA A 1032 -10.23 54.67 5.79
N VAL A 1033 -10.62 53.71 6.61
CA VAL A 1033 -11.78 52.85 6.37
C VAL A 1033 -12.71 52.93 7.56
N THR A 1034 -14.00 53.06 7.30
CA THR A 1034 -15.07 52.94 8.30
C THR A 1034 -15.89 51.70 7.97
N ALA A 1035 -16.06 50.81 8.95
CA ALA A 1035 -16.90 49.63 8.89
C ALA A 1035 -17.89 49.64 10.05
N ARG A 1036 -19.18 49.41 9.77
CA ARG A 1036 -20.23 49.32 10.77
C ARG A 1036 -21.16 48.15 10.46
N VAL A 1037 -21.41 47.32 11.45
CA VAL A 1037 -22.34 46.21 11.39
C VAL A 1037 -23.32 46.34 12.55
N ALA A 1038 -24.61 46.42 12.24
CA ALA A 1038 -25.67 46.54 13.24
C ALA A 1038 -26.50 45.25 13.27
N GLY A 1039 -26.58 44.61 14.44
CA GLY A 1039 -27.31 43.37 14.63
C GLY A 1039 -28.10 43.38 15.94
N THR A 1040 -29.08 42.49 16.05
CA THR A 1040 -29.82 42.20 17.28
C THR A 1040 -29.78 40.71 17.54
N VAL A 1041 -29.64 40.33 18.81
CA VAL A 1041 -29.72 38.93 19.23
C VAL A 1041 -31.19 38.55 19.37
N GLN A 1042 -31.63 37.61 18.54
CA GLN A 1042 -32.91 36.93 18.70
C GLN A 1042 -32.69 35.76 19.64
N ALA A 1043 -33.10 35.90 20.90
CA ALA A 1043 -32.87 34.90 21.94
C ALA A 1043 -34.07 33.94 22.07
N GLN A 1044 -33.77 32.65 22.25
CA GLN A 1044 -34.77 31.60 22.56
C GLN A 1044 -35.91 31.52 21.53
N VAL A 1045 -35.62 31.73 20.26
CA VAL A 1045 -36.56 31.55 19.15
C VAL A 1045 -36.91 30.06 19.05
N PRO A 1046 -38.19 29.68 19.13
CA PRO A 1046 -38.58 28.29 18.97
C PRO A 1046 -38.36 27.85 17.53
N VAL A 1047 -37.62 26.75 17.34
CA VAL A 1047 -37.46 26.04 16.08
C VAL A 1047 -38.10 24.66 16.18
N ARG A 1048 -38.61 24.17 15.06
CA ARG A 1048 -39.30 22.89 14.97
C ARG A 1048 -38.50 21.91 14.13
N HIS A 1049 -38.10 20.78 14.70
CA HIS A 1049 -37.63 19.64 13.91
C HIS A 1049 -38.83 18.74 13.59
N VAL A 1050 -38.91 18.24 12.36
CA VAL A 1050 -39.96 17.30 11.93
C VAL A 1050 -39.36 15.90 11.87
N ILE A 1051 -39.84 15.02 12.74
CA ILE A 1051 -39.26 13.70 13.01
C ILE A 1051 -40.32 12.62 12.82
N GLY A 1052 -40.08 11.75 11.83
CA GLY A 1052 -40.89 10.57 11.55
C GLY A 1052 -40.01 9.33 11.45
N HIS A 1053 -40.53 8.16 11.79
CA HIS A 1053 -39.78 6.91 11.64
C HIS A 1053 -40.58 5.83 10.92
N LEU A 1054 -39.85 4.97 10.24
CA LEU A 1054 -40.32 3.72 9.65
C LEU A 1054 -39.71 2.58 10.47
N PRO A 1055 -40.50 1.85 11.27
CA PRO A 1055 -39.98 0.79 12.13
C PRO A 1055 -39.39 -0.36 11.32
N GLY A 1056 -38.34 -0.98 11.86
CA GLY A 1056 -37.81 -2.25 11.37
C GLY A 1056 -38.81 -3.40 11.60
N ASP A 1057 -38.84 -4.35 10.66
CA ASP A 1057 -39.72 -5.53 10.71
C ASP A 1057 -39.05 -6.76 11.33
N SER A 1058 -37.77 -6.66 11.72
CA SER A 1058 -37.01 -7.77 12.30
C SER A 1058 -36.75 -7.56 13.78
N PHE A 1059 -37.26 -8.45 14.62
CA PHE A 1059 -36.99 -8.47 16.08
C PHE A 1059 -35.49 -8.53 16.46
N LEU A 1060 -34.62 -8.96 15.55
CA LEU A 1060 -33.17 -9.02 15.78
C LEU A 1060 -32.41 -7.73 15.45
N TYR A 1061 -33.03 -6.80 14.72
CA TYR A 1061 -32.35 -5.64 14.14
C TYR A 1061 -33.19 -4.36 14.20
N ASP A 1062 -34.40 -4.42 14.78
CA ASP A 1062 -35.31 -3.29 14.90
C ASP A 1062 -34.74 -2.22 15.83
N ASP A 1063 -33.86 -2.60 16.75
CA ASP A 1063 -33.03 -1.73 17.59
C ASP A 1063 -31.91 -0.98 16.84
N LYS A 1064 -31.58 -1.35 15.60
CA LYS A 1064 -30.61 -0.62 14.77
C LYS A 1064 -31.32 0.50 14.01
N MET A 1065 -30.71 1.69 13.99
CA MET A 1065 -31.32 2.88 13.39
C MET A 1065 -30.46 3.53 12.30
N ILE A 1066 -31.07 3.76 11.14
CA ILE A 1066 -30.50 4.56 10.05
C ILE A 1066 -31.20 5.90 10.06
N ILE A 1067 -30.45 7.00 10.11
CA ILE A 1067 -31.04 8.35 10.15
C ILE A 1067 -30.83 9.03 8.81
N VAL A 1068 -31.88 9.55 8.21
CA VAL A 1068 -31.84 10.37 6.99
C VAL A 1068 -32.25 11.79 7.37
N MET A 1069 -31.40 12.76 7.05
CA MET A 1069 -31.53 14.13 7.50
C MET A 1069 -31.43 15.12 6.35
N ALA A 1070 -32.22 16.17 6.41
CA ALA A 1070 -32.16 17.30 5.49
C ALA A 1070 -32.57 18.58 6.23
N GLN A 1071 -31.91 19.69 5.91
CA GLN A 1071 -32.29 21.00 6.42
C GLN A 1071 -33.45 21.57 5.61
N TYR A 1072 -34.42 22.21 6.26
CA TYR A 1072 -35.56 22.82 5.55
C TYR A 1072 -35.69 24.33 5.71
N ASP A 1073 -35.00 24.96 6.66
CA ASP A 1073 -35.05 26.41 6.88
C ASP A 1073 -33.97 27.16 6.10
N SER A 1074 -34.11 28.47 5.95
CA SER A 1074 -33.05 29.36 5.45
C SER A 1074 -32.40 30.15 6.61
N PRO A 1075 -31.21 30.74 6.40
CA PRO A 1075 -30.59 31.66 7.35
C PRO A 1075 -31.54 32.78 7.82
N PRO A 1076 -31.27 33.43 8.96
CA PRO A 1076 -32.07 34.52 9.48
C PRO A 1076 -32.35 35.62 8.45
N LEU A 1077 -33.52 36.25 8.56
CA LEU A 1077 -33.94 37.35 7.69
C LEU A 1077 -32.85 38.44 7.60
N ASN A 1078 -32.45 38.75 6.37
CA ASN A 1078 -31.46 39.77 6.07
C ASN A 1078 -32.16 41.09 5.65
N PRO A 1079 -31.63 42.27 6.01
CA PRO A 1079 -32.09 43.55 5.48
C PRO A 1079 -32.18 43.64 3.94
N ALA A 1080 -31.40 42.82 3.21
CA ALA A 1080 -31.45 42.71 1.76
C ALA A 1080 -32.65 41.90 1.22
N GLY A 1081 -33.32 41.11 2.05
CA GLY A 1081 -34.45 40.27 1.68
C GLY A 1081 -34.42 38.90 2.34
N ASP A 1082 -35.50 38.14 2.10
CA ASP A 1082 -35.50 36.69 2.32
C ASP A 1082 -35.14 35.99 1.00
N PHE A 1083 -34.49 34.84 1.10
CA PHE A 1083 -33.96 34.10 -0.06
C PHE A 1083 -34.52 32.67 -0.08
N SER A 1084 -34.67 32.12 -1.28
CA SER A 1084 -35.38 30.88 -1.53
C SER A 1084 -34.67 29.63 -0.98
N TYR A 1085 -33.34 29.56 -1.13
CA TYR A 1085 -32.50 28.40 -0.79
C TYR A 1085 -33.08 27.09 -1.34
N ALA A 1086 -33.41 27.11 -2.63
CA ALA A 1086 -34.11 26.04 -3.32
C ALA A 1086 -33.26 24.78 -3.40
N ASN A 1087 -31.98 24.91 -3.75
CA ASN A 1087 -31.06 23.79 -3.84
C ASN A 1087 -30.41 23.45 -2.50
N ASP A 1088 -29.86 24.41 -1.76
CA ASP A 1088 -29.07 24.13 -0.56
C ASP A 1088 -29.88 23.28 0.45
N ASN A 1089 -31.14 23.67 0.67
CA ASN A 1089 -31.98 23.09 1.72
C ASN A 1089 -33.23 22.36 1.17
N ALA A 1090 -34.09 23.03 0.38
CA ALA A 1090 -35.36 22.41 -0.06
C ALA A 1090 -35.16 21.14 -0.91
N SER A 1091 -34.12 21.08 -1.74
CA SER A 1091 -33.83 19.90 -2.57
C SER A 1091 -33.57 18.64 -1.74
N GLY A 1092 -32.88 18.74 -0.60
CA GLY A 1092 -32.60 17.62 0.28
C GLY A 1092 -33.86 17.04 0.92
N VAL A 1093 -34.77 17.93 1.36
CA VAL A 1093 -36.08 17.56 1.93
C VAL A 1093 -36.97 16.92 0.88
N ALA A 1094 -37.00 17.49 -0.34
CA ALA A 1094 -37.76 16.93 -1.45
C ALA A 1094 -37.29 15.52 -1.81
N VAL A 1095 -35.97 15.28 -1.90
CA VAL A 1095 -35.42 13.94 -2.11
C VAL A 1095 -35.79 13.01 -0.96
N MET A 1096 -35.75 13.48 0.29
CA MET A 1096 -36.18 12.68 1.45
C MET A 1096 -37.65 12.25 1.34
N LEU A 1097 -38.56 13.17 1.02
CA LEU A 1097 -40.00 12.88 0.89
C LEU A 1097 -40.28 11.84 -0.20
N GLU A 1098 -39.62 12.01 -1.35
CA GLU A 1098 -39.78 11.10 -2.48
C GLU A 1098 -39.10 9.74 -2.24
N LEU A 1099 -38.00 9.70 -1.50
CA LEU A 1099 -37.38 8.46 -1.01
C LEU A 1099 -38.34 7.66 -0.14
N ILE A 1100 -39.00 8.32 0.83
CA ILE A 1100 -39.98 7.67 1.72
C ILE A 1100 -41.11 7.04 0.89
N ARG A 1101 -41.64 7.78 -0.10
CA ARG A 1101 -42.67 7.26 -1.03
C ARG A 1101 -42.17 6.06 -1.80
N ALA A 1102 -41.03 6.19 -2.47
CA ALA A 1102 -40.45 5.13 -3.31
C ALA A 1102 -40.21 3.85 -2.50
N ILE A 1103 -39.64 3.98 -1.29
CA ILE A 1103 -39.43 2.86 -0.37
C ILE A 1103 -40.75 2.19 -0.03
N LYS A 1104 -41.76 2.94 0.40
CA LYS A 1104 -43.01 2.37 0.90
C LYS A 1104 -43.88 1.76 -0.20
N GLU A 1105 -44.03 2.44 -1.34
CA GLU A 1105 -44.81 1.95 -2.48
C GLU A 1105 -44.13 0.78 -3.22
N SER A 1106 -42.81 0.62 -3.06
CA SER A 1106 -42.07 -0.52 -3.60
C SER A 1106 -42.35 -1.84 -2.88
N GLY A 1107 -43.01 -1.79 -1.71
CA GLY A 1107 -43.23 -2.95 -0.84
C GLY A 1107 -41.98 -3.36 -0.06
N TYR A 1108 -40.95 -2.51 -0.03
CA TYR A 1108 -39.76 -2.73 0.78
C TYR A 1108 -40.10 -2.59 2.27
N GLN A 1109 -39.69 -3.56 3.07
CA GLN A 1109 -39.79 -3.52 4.53
C GLN A 1109 -38.36 -3.56 5.09
N PRO A 1110 -37.87 -2.55 5.84
CA PRO A 1110 -36.53 -2.62 6.40
C PRO A 1110 -36.46 -3.60 7.57
N TYR A 1111 -35.31 -4.23 7.80
CA TYR A 1111 -35.06 -4.93 9.07
C TYR A 1111 -34.72 -3.96 10.19
N LYS A 1112 -34.07 -2.85 9.83
CA LYS A 1112 -33.63 -1.79 10.74
C LYS A 1112 -34.60 -0.62 10.75
N THR A 1113 -34.72 0.07 11.86
CA THR A 1113 -35.55 1.26 11.94
C THR A 1113 -34.93 2.40 11.14
N MET A 1114 -35.71 3.10 10.31
CA MET A 1114 -35.27 4.30 9.59
C MET A 1114 -35.91 5.54 10.22
N LEU A 1115 -35.10 6.50 10.65
CA LEU A 1115 -35.55 7.78 11.20
C LEU A 1115 -35.33 8.88 10.16
N PHE A 1116 -36.38 9.62 9.82
CA PHE A 1116 -36.34 10.74 8.89
C PHE A 1116 -36.49 12.03 9.69
N VAL A 1117 -35.51 12.94 9.53
CA VAL A 1117 -35.41 14.19 10.29
C VAL A 1117 -35.26 15.36 9.34
N ALA A 1118 -36.32 16.14 9.17
CA ALA A 1118 -36.21 17.47 8.56
C ALA A 1118 -35.96 18.49 9.68
N TYR A 1119 -34.77 19.08 9.73
CA TYR A 1119 -34.35 19.96 10.83
C TYR A 1119 -34.30 21.43 10.42
N SER A 1120 -34.40 22.30 11.43
CA SER A 1120 -34.19 23.75 11.33
C SER A 1120 -33.19 24.18 12.40
N GLY A 1121 -32.51 25.31 12.18
CA GLY A 1121 -31.58 25.90 13.13
C GLY A 1121 -30.11 25.59 12.86
N GLU A 1122 -29.69 25.35 11.62
CA GLU A 1122 -28.26 25.15 11.35
C GLU A 1122 -27.47 26.46 11.60
N GLY A 1123 -26.32 26.39 12.29
CA GLY A 1123 -25.48 27.57 12.54
C GLY A 1123 -24.67 27.55 13.84
N LEU A 1124 -24.04 28.67 14.17
CA LEU A 1124 -23.27 28.82 15.43
C LEU A 1124 -24.21 29.18 16.60
N GLU A 1125 -24.08 28.48 17.73
CA GLU A 1125 -24.72 28.85 19.01
C GLU A 1125 -23.63 29.10 20.06
N GLY A 1126 -23.63 30.28 20.71
CA GLY A 1126 -22.65 30.60 21.76
C GLY A 1126 -21.16 30.65 21.33
N GLY A 1127 -20.86 30.54 20.04
CA GLY A 1127 -19.50 30.46 19.50
C GLY A 1127 -19.01 29.02 19.21
N GLU A 1128 -19.87 28.01 19.36
CA GLU A 1128 -19.65 26.64 18.89
C GLU A 1128 -20.51 26.36 17.66
N TRP A 1129 -19.91 25.72 16.66
CA TRP A 1129 -20.60 25.41 15.41
C TRP A 1129 -21.59 24.28 15.70
N VAL A 1130 -22.89 24.55 15.61
CA VAL A 1130 -23.90 23.49 15.65
C VAL A 1130 -23.89 22.85 14.27
N ASN A 1131 -22.94 21.91 14.12
CA ASN A 1131 -23.01 20.92 13.05
C ASN A 1131 -24.19 19.97 13.37
N PRO A 1132 -24.39 18.94 12.55
CA PRO A 1132 -25.27 17.82 12.87
C PRO A 1132 -24.85 16.85 14.03
N PRO A 1133 -24.07 17.18 15.09
CA PRO A 1133 -24.02 16.34 16.28
C PRO A 1133 -25.29 16.21 17.12
N GLU A 1134 -26.38 16.90 16.79
CA GLU A 1134 -27.67 16.77 17.48
C GLU A 1134 -28.37 15.41 17.26
N VAL A 1135 -27.77 14.41 16.59
CA VAL A 1135 -28.37 13.07 16.45
C VAL A 1135 -28.88 12.53 17.78
N LYS A 1136 -28.08 12.64 18.86
CA LYS A 1136 -28.51 12.23 20.20
C LYS A 1136 -29.62 13.12 20.76
N ASP A 1137 -29.66 14.39 20.38
CA ASP A 1137 -30.67 15.35 20.81
C ASP A 1137 -32.01 15.14 20.08
N PHE A 1138 -31.99 14.75 18.80
CA PHE A 1138 -33.20 14.30 18.08
C PHE A 1138 -33.77 13.03 18.72
N LEU A 1139 -32.92 12.12 19.19
CA LEU A 1139 -33.36 10.92 19.89
C LEU A 1139 -33.90 11.19 21.31
N GLN A 1140 -33.69 12.40 21.86
CA GLN A 1140 -34.33 12.81 23.12
C GLN A 1140 -35.78 13.25 22.92
N ALA A 1141 -36.22 13.53 21.69
CA ALA A 1141 -37.61 13.94 21.41
C ALA A 1141 -38.64 12.91 21.91
N LYS A 1142 -38.25 11.63 21.92
CA LYS A 1142 -39.09 10.53 22.38
C LYS A 1142 -38.39 9.72 23.46
N TYR A 1143 -39.01 9.64 24.62
CA TYR A 1143 -38.46 8.90 25.75
C TYR A 1143 -38.13 7.45 25.37
N GLY A 1144 -36.91 7.02 25.71
CA GLY A 1144 -36.40 5.67 25.42
C GLY A 1144 -35.70 5.52 24.07
N PHE A 1145 -35.86 6.44 23.11
CA PHE A 1145 -35.21 6.31 21.79
C PHE A 1145 -33.67 6.31 21.91
N ALA A 1146 -33.10 7.27 22.65
CA ALA A 1146 -31.65 7.37 22.85
C ALA A 1146 -31.02 6.18 23.60
N GLY A 1147 -31.81 5.38 24.34
CA GLY A 1147 -31.32 4.23 25.09
C GLY A 1147 -31.62 2.87 24.46
N ASN A 1148 -32.61 2.81 23.55
CA ASN A 1148 -33.08 1.57 22.95
C ASN A 1148 -32.62 1.37 21.50
N PHE A 1149 -32.12 2.42 20.84
CA PHE A 1149 -31.63 2.32 19.45
C PHE A 1149 -30.13 2.57 19.34
N GLU A 1150 -29.45 1.72 18.58
CA GLU A 1150 -28.07 1.93 18.15
C GLU A 1150 -28.06 2.58 16.76
N VAL A 1151 -27.56 3.82 16.68
CA VAL A 1151 -27.44 4.55 15.41
C VAL A 1151 -26.34 3.93 14.57
N GLU A 1152 -26.71 3.36 13.43
CA GLU A 1152 -25.78 2.71 12.51
C GLU A 1152 -25.13 3.70 11.55
N SER A 1153 -25.90 4.66 11.03
CA SER A 1153 -25.39 5.69 10.13
C SER A 1153 -26.35 6.88 10.03
N VAL A 1154 -25.80 8.01 9.62
CA VAL A 1154 -26.54 9.25 9.38
C VAL A 1154 -26.29 9.69 7.95
N ILE A 1155 -27.34 9.92 7.18
CA ILE A 1155 -27.26 10.32 5.77
C ILE A 1155 -27.81 11.73 5.66
N GLN A 1156 -26.95 12.66 5.26
CA GLN A 1156 -27.28 14.07 5.11
C GLN A 1156 -27.47 14.39 3.63
N LEU A 1157 -28.64 14.93 3.32
CA LEU A 1157 -29.01 15.38 1.98
C LEU A 1157 -28.98 16.91 1.96
N ARG A 1158 -28.04 17.48 1.21
CA ARG A 1158 -27.88 18.94 1.06
C ARG A 1158 -27.44 19.26 -0.36
N GLY A 1159 -28.00 20.30 -0.99
CA GLY A 1159 -27.53 20.75 -2.30
C GLY A 1159 -27.56 19.68 -3.41
N VAL A 1160 -28.60 18.84 -3.46
CA VAL A 1160 -28.63 17.65 -4.33
C VAL A 1160 -29.25 17.87 -5.72
N GLY A 1161 -29.86 19.04 -5.95
CA GLY A 1161 -30.59 19.38 -7.17
C GLY A 1161 -29.84 20.24 -8.19
N ALA A 1162 -28.76 20.90 -7.80
CA ALA A 1162 -28.01 21.86 -8.60
C ALA A 1162 -26.54 21.98 -8.13
N GLY A 1163 -25.66 22.45 -9.03
CA GLY A 1163 -24.24 22.69 -8.77
C GLY A 1163 -23.46 22.88 -10.07
N SER A 1164 -22.22 23.36 -9.98
CA SER A 1164 -21.37 23.66 -11.15
C SER A 1164 -20.83 22.41 -11.87
N GLY A 1165 -20.77 21.27 -11.19
CA GLY A 1165 -20.35 19.98 -11.76
C GLY A 1165 -21.47 19.17 -12.42
N ASP A 1166 -21.12 18.00 -12.98
CA ASP A 1166 -22.02 17.12 -13.76
C ASP A 1166 -22.37 15.78 -13.08
N HIS A 1167 -21.83 15.55 -11.88
CA HIS A 1167 -21.99 14.31 -11.12
C HIS A 1167 -22.36 14.60 -9.65
N PRO A 1168 -23.05 13.67 -8.97
CA PRO A 1168 -23.22 13.74 -7.53
C PRO A 1168 -21.92 13.37 -6.81
N THR A 1169 -21.78 13.84 -5.59
CA THR A 1169 -20.62 13.58 -4.73
C THR A 1169 -21.05 13.12 -3.36
N PHE A 1170 -20.22 12.32 -2.71
CA PHE A 1170 -20.41 11.99 -1.30
C PHE A 1170 -19.11 11.96 -0.52
N ASP A 1171 -19.21 12.34 0.74
CA ASP A 1171 -18.22 12.07 1.77
C ASP A 1171 -18.80 11.10 2.79
N ALA A 1172 -18.01 10.11 3.22
CA ALA A 1172 -18.42 9.07 4.16
C ALA A 1172 -17.65 9.14 5.48
N GLY A 1173 -17.09 10.30 5.84
CA GLY A 1173 -16.38 10.49 7.12
C GLY A 1173 -15.23 9.52 7.33
N GLY A 1174 -14.62 9.04 6.24
CA GLY A 1174 -13.57 8.02 6.27
C GLY A 1174 -14.04 6.57 6.39
N SER A 1175 -15.34 6.26 6.54
CA SER A 1175 -15.84 4.88 6.56
C SER A 1175 -15.69 4.20 5.20
N LEU A 1176 -14.84 3.15 5.14
CA LEU A 1176 -14.72 2.34 3.93
C LEU A 1176 -15.99 1.51 3.71
N ARG A 1177 -16.64 0.99 4.76
CA ARG A 1177 -17.89 0.22 4.64
C ARG A 1177 -18.97 1.04 3.93
N LEU A 1178 -19.21 2.25 4.42
CA LEU A 1178 -20.21 3.14 3.84
C LEU A 1178 -19.78 3.65 2.47
N SER A 1179 -18.49 3.93 2.27
CA SER A 1179 -17.97 4.33 0.98
C SER A 1179 -18.09 3.23 -0.09
N GLU A 1180 -17.83 1.98 0.25
CA GLU A 1180 -18.01 0.85 -0.66
C GLU A 1180 -19.49 0.58 -0.92
N LEU A 1181 -20.34 0.71 0.09
CA LEU A 1181 -21.79 0.55 -0.05
C LEU A 1181 -22.36 1.60 -1.00
N PHE A 1182 -22.11 2.89 -0.76
CA PHE A 1182 -22.59 3.98 -1.62
C PHE A 1182 -21.91 4.00 -2.98
N GLY A 1183 -20.61 3.68 -3.06
CA GLY A 1183 -19.91 3.55 -4.33
C GLY A 1183 -20.40 2.36 -5.17
N THR A 1184 -20.76 1.25 -4.53
CA THR A 1184 -21.36 0.09 -5.21
C THR A 1184 -22.79 0.38 -5.64
N ALA A 1185 -23.58 1.06 -4.81
CA ALA A 1185 -24.91 1.54 -5.19
C ALA A 1185 -24.81 2.47 -6.41
N SER A 1186 -23.87 3.43 -6.40
CA SER A 1186 -23.62 4.35 -7.52
C SER A 1186 -23.30 3.60 -8.82
N ARG A 1187 -22.33 2.67 -8.80
CA ARG A 1187 -22.00 1.84 -9.98
C ARG A 1187 -23.17 0.99 -10.48
N ARG A 1188 -24.06 0.57 -9.58
CA ARG A 1188 -25.24 -0.25 -9.92
C ARG A 1188 -26.39 0.58 -10.48
N MET A 1189 -26.50 1.84 -10.08
CA MET A 1189 -27.47 2.82 -10.59
C MET A 1189 -26.93 3.67 -11.75
N ASP A 1190 -25.65 3.52 -12.10
CA ASP A 1190 -24.97 4.37 -13.09
C ASP A 1190 -25.10 5.87 -12.80
N SER A 1191 -25.11 6.24 -11.50
CA SER A 1191 -25.34 7.62 -11.08
C SER A 1191 -24.14 8.53 -11.28
N GLY A 1192 -22.96 7.96 -11.58
CA GLY A 1192 -21.70 8.69 -11.70
C GLY A 1192 -21.17 9.27 -10.40
N ALA A 1193 -21.72 8.87 -9.23
CA ALA A 1193 -21.36 9.50 -7.98
C ALA A 1193 -19.89 9.31 -7.62
N GLU A 1194 -19.19 10.41 -7.38
CA GLU A 1194 -17.78 10.41 -7.00
C GLU A 1194 -17.61 10.58 -5.49
N ARG A 1195 -16.65 9.84 -4.94
CA ARG A 1195 -16.28 9.99 -3.53
C ARG A 1195 -15.38 11.22 -3.39
N VAL A 1196 -15.76 12.15 -2.51
CA VAL A 1196 -14.87 13.22 -2.07
C VAL A 1196 -13.83 12.60 -1.14
N ILE A 1197 -12.57 12.53 -1.59
CA ILE A 1197 -11.46 12.01 -0.78
C ILE A 1197 -10.80 13.20 -0.09
N GLU A 1198 -11.11 13.43 1.18
CA GLU A 1198 -10.34 14.39 1.98
C GLU A 1198 -8.85 14.00 2.03
N PRO A 1199 -7.91 14.96 1.86
CA PRO A 1199 -6.48 14.69 1.89
C PRO A 1199 -6.06 14.09 3.24
N LEU A 1200 -5.45 12.91 3.21
CA LEU A 1200 -5.02 12.16 4.38
C LEU A 1200 -4.08 13.00 5.25
N ASN A 1201 -4.45 13.35 6.48
CA ASN A 1201 -3.51 13.96 7.43
C ASN A 1201 -2.51 12.89 7.90
N VAL A 1202 -1.41 12.74 7.14
CA VAL A 1202 -0.31 11.80 7.40
C VAL A 1202 0.27 11.98 8.82
N GLY A 1203 0.11 13.16 9.44
CA GLY A 1203 0.50 13.44 10.83
C GLY A 1203 -0.19 12.55 11.87
N MET A 1204 -1.33 11.95 11.53
CA MET A 1204 -2.02 11.00 12.40
C MET A 1204 -1.36 9.62 12.44
N VAL A 1205 -0.44 9.32 11.52
CA VAL A 1205 0.38 8.09 11.53
C VAL A 1205 1.52 8.27 12.55
N GLY A 1206 1.17 8.26 13.84
CA GLY A 1206 2.13 8.30 14.95
C GLY A 1206 2.15 9.56 15.83
N ALA A 1207 1.24 10.52 15.65
CA ALA A 1207 1.17 11.66 16.58
C ALA A 1207 0.47 11.30 17.89
N GLU A 1208 1.23 11.29 18.99
CA GLU A 1208 0.70 11.57 20.32
C GLU A 1208 0.27 13.05 20.36
N GLY A 1209 -1.01 13.29 20.11
CA GLY A 1209 -1.68 14.56 20.42
C GLY A 1209 -1.82 15.57 19.27
N GLY A 1210 -3.06 15.98 19.03
CA GLY A 1210 -3.37 17.36 18.67
C GLY A 1210 -3.44 17.70 17.18
N GLY A 1211 -4.46 17.20 16.48
CA GLY A 1211 -5.03 17.86 15.29
C GLY A 1211 -6.55 17.69 15.33
N ILE A 1212 -7.36 18.75 15.17
CA ILE A 1212 -8.82 18.60 15.00
C ILE A 1212 -9.00 18.53 13.50
N VAL A 1213 -9.30 17.33 13.03
CA VAL A 1213 -10.07 17.15 11.81
C VAL A 1213 -11.48 17.60 12.18
N ARG A 1214 -12.09 18.47 11.35
CA ARG A 1214 -13.49 18.86 11.50
C ARG A 1214 -14.32 17.63 11.84
N SER A 1215 -15.15 17.72 12.88
CA SER A 1215 -16.00 16.63 13.35
C SER A 1215 -16.84 16.07 12.19
N GLN A 1216 -16.43 14.95 11.61
CA GLN A 1216 -17.37 14.06 10.96
C GLN A 1216 -17.61 12.95 11.97
N GLN A 1217 -18.81 12.97 12.58
CA GLN A 1217 -19.21 11.90 13.49
C GLN A 1217 -19.11 10.56 12.77
N ASP A 1218 -18.80 9.52 13.55
CA ASP A 1218 -18.78 8.15 13.10
C ASP A 1218 -20.03 7.83 12.26
N ASN A 1219 -19.83 7.37 11.03
CA ASN A 1219 -20.87 6.91 10.11
C ASN A 1219 -21.82 7.99 9.54
N VAL A 1220 -21.41 9.26 9.49
CA VAL A 1220 -22.11 10.29 8.72
C VAL A 1220 -21.71 10.21 7.24
N ILE A 1221 -22.70 10.32 6.36
CA ILE A 1221 -22.52 10.41 4.92
C ILE A 1221 -23.14 11.72 4.45
N GLN A 1222 -22.33 12.60 3.88
CA GLN A 1222 -22.81 13.83 3.25
C GLN A 1222 -22.98 13.58 1.76
N ILE A 1223 -24.15 13.93 1.24
CA ILE A 1223 -24.53 13.73 -0.15
C ILE A 1223 -24.94 15.07 -0.73
N GLN A 1224 -24.26 15.44 -1.81
CA GLN A 1224 -24.43 16.73 -2.47
C GLN A 1224 -24.12 16.61 -3.96
N TRP A 1225 -24.57 17.58 -4.75
CA TRP A 1225 -24.16 17.69 -6.14
C TRP A 1225 -22.76 18.34 -6.23
N ALA A 1226 -21.92 17.94 -7.19
CA ALA A 1226 -20.60 18.57 -7.37
C ALA A 1226 -20.75 20.09 -7.57
N GLY A 1227 -20.09 20.88 -6.72
CA GLY A 1227 -20.16 22.34 -6.76
C GLY A 1227 -21.49 22.93 -6.29
N SER A 1228 -22.26 22.19 -5.47
CA SER A 1228 -23.47 22.72 -4.82
C SER A 1228 -23.17 23.91 -3.91
N ASP A 1229 -22.04 23.87 -3.21
CA ASP A 1229 -21.62 24.92 -2.27
C ASP A 1229 -21.35 26.25 -2.98
N GLU A 1230 -20.84 26.21 -4.22
CA GLU A 1230 -20.53 27.41 -5.03
C GLU A 1230 -21.79 28.20 -5.42
N ILE A 1231 -22.95 27.54 -5.42
CA ILE A 1231 -24.24 28.14 -5.80
C ILE A 1231 -25.20 28.30 -4.62
N ALA A 1232 -24.79 27.93 -3.40
CA ALA A 1232 -25.59 28.08 -2.18
C ALA A 1232 -25.56 29.54 -1.67
N THR A 1233 -25.93 30.47 -2.56
CA THR A 1233 -25.89 31.92 -2.37
C THR A 1233 -27.29 32.50 -2.28
N VAL A 1234 -27.42 33.83 -2.16
CA VAL A 1234 -28.70 34.54 -2.27
C VAL A 1234 -29.43 34.30 -3.60
N ASP A 1235 -28.73 33.83 -4.63
CA ASP A 1235 -29.28 33.52 -5.96
C ASP A 1235 -29.72 32.04 -6.10
N ASP A 1236 -29.77 31.29 -5.00
CA ASP A 1236 -30.22 29.88 -4.97
C ASP A 1236 -31.74 29.75 -5.17
N GLU A 1237 -32.14 29.91 -6.44
CA GLU A 1237 -33.52 29.90 -6.90
C GLU A 1237 -33.95 28.57 -7.53
N ILE A 1238 -35.26 28.38 -7.65
CA ILE A 1238 -35.88 27.13 -8.14
C ILE A 1238 -35.43 26.76 -9.57
N GLU A 1239 -35.14 27.75 -10.42
CA GLU A 1239 -34.71 27.55 -11.81
C GLU A 1239 -33.37 26.83 -11.94
N LEU A 1240 -32.55 26.82 -10.88
CA LEU A 1240 -31.27 26.10 -10.86
C LEU A 1240 -31.46 24.60 -10.60
N VAL A 1241 -32.57 24.20 -9.97
CA VAL A 1241 -32.86 22.84 -9.54
C VAL A 1241 -33.34 21.99 -10.71
N SER A 1242 -32.66 20.87 -10.98
CA SER A 1242 -32.97 19.98 -12.10
C SER A 1242 -33.65 18.69 -11.63
N PRO A 1243 -34.80 18.30 -12.23
CA PRO A 1243 -35.47 17.04 -11.89
C PRO A 1243 -34.59 15.81 -12.20
N ASP A 1244 -33.85 15.82 -13.31
CA ASP A 1244 -32.93 14.73 -13.69
C ASP A 1244 -31.76 14.57 -12.69
N ARG A 1245 -31.36 15.65 -12.01
CA ARG A 1245 -30.32 15.60 -10.96
C ARG A 1245 -30.90 15.02 -9.67
N LEU A 1246 -32.09 15.49 -9.27
CA LEU A 1246 -32.82 14.94 -8.12
C LEU A 1246 -33.10 13.45 -8.29
N GLU A 1247 -33.50 13.02 -9.48
CA GLU A 1247 -33.78 11.61 -9.79
C GLU A 1247 -32.54 10.75 -9.65
N ARG A 1248 -31.42 11.15 -10.28
CA ARG A 1248 -30.15 10.41 -10.18
C ARG A 1248 -29.65 10.28 -8.74
N VAL A 1249 -29.77 11.33 -7.92
CA VAL A 1249 -29.41 11.28 -6.50
C VAL A 1249 -30.39 10.38 -5.73
N GLY A 1250 -31.69 10.57 -5.92
CA GLY A 1250 -32.73 9.81 -5.21
C GLY A 1250 -32.67 8.31 -5.50
N GLU A 1251 -32.50 7.91 -6.75
CA GLU A 1251 -32.30 6.53 -7.18
C GLU A 1251 -31.08 5.88 -6.51
N TRP A 1252 -29.96 6.59 -6.51
CA TRP A 1252 -28.70 6.13 -5.92
C TRP A 1252 -28.78 6.00 -4.40
N VAL A 1253 -29.26 7.03 -3.72
CA VAL A 1253 -29.41 7.04 -2.25
C VAL A 1253 -30.46 6.03 -1.80
N GLY A 1254 -31.57 5.92 -2.54
CA GLY A 1254 -32.61 4.94 -2.27
C GLY A 1254 -32.09 3.50 -2.35
N HIS A 1255 -31.26 3.20 -3.36
CA HIS A 1255 -30.62 1.89 -3.48
C HIS A 1255 -29.69 1.59 -2.29
N ALA A 1256 -28.88 2.57 -1.89
CA ALA A 1256 -27.99 2.46 -0.75
C ALA A 1256 -28.77 2.25 0.58
N LEU A 1257 -29.83 3.01 0.80
CA LEU A 1257 -30.70 2.90 1.98
C LEU A 1257 -31.38 1.54 2.08
N MET A 1258 -31.90 1.01 0.97
CA MET A 1258 -32.54 -0.31 0.94
C MET A 1258 -31.53 -1.44 1.20
N LEU A 1259 -30.33 -1.35 0.64
CA LEU A 1259 -29.25 -2.31 0.95
C LEU A 1259 -28.90 -2.27 2.44
N MET A 1260 -28.75 -1.07 3.00
CA MET A 1260 -28.34 -0.88 4.38
C MET A 1260 -29.42 -1.31 5.38
N GLY A 1261 -30.69 -0.98 5.11
CA GLY A 1261 -31.81 -1.31 5.97
C GLY A 1261 -32.15 -2.79 6.03
N ARG A 1262 -31.69 -3.59 5.06
CA ARG A 1262 -31.80 -5.06 5.03
C ARG A 1262 -30.49 -5.79 5.31
N ALA A 1263 -29.38 -5.07 5.39
CA ALA A 1263 -28.09 -5.66 5.73
C ALA A 1263 -28.18 -6.34 7.11
N THR A 1264 -28.02 -7.66 7.11
CA THR A 1264 -28.09 -8.47 8.34
C THR A 1264 -26.72 -8.66 9.00
N ASP A 1265 -25.65 -8.09 8.41
CA ASP A 1265 -24.23 -8.26 8.76
C ASP A 1265 -24.02 -8.87 10.16
N ARG A 1266 -24.11 -10.21 10.18
CA ARG A 1266 -23.68 -11.06 11.29
C ARG A 1266 -22.17 -11.16 11.26
#